data_AF-A0A963I1B6-F1
#
_entry.id   AF-A0A963I1B6-F1
#
_cell.length_a   1.000
_cell.length_b   1.000
_cell.length_c   1.000
_cell.angle_alpha   90.00
_cell.angle_beta   90.00
_cell.angle_gamma   90.00
#
_symmetry.space_group_name_H-M   'P 1'
#
loop_
_entity.id
_entity.type
_entity.pdbx_description
1 polymer ?
#
loop_
_entity_poly.entity_id
_entity_poly.type
_entity_poly.pdbx_seq_one_letter_code
_entity_poly.pdbx_strand_id
1 'polypeptide(L)'
;MTTIRTRLATLIGCLLLAVLIAYSFYTAEEQAEFVEKVIIEQAAGTARLVADALRLERISERAEYQAPRVVEHIRSHAQVIPYRVVEILDESGHRLLRLPGTAVDTQRQLEAFPPDVRAPVSRTVPGALEAWIPLDMIPGASDWLRIEMDDSPVGDVRDHILMDSLRVGTVLLLLCGLAAGLLLIRPTETLKSMVRFSERLEDDDVPALHAVDRSREFVELERALNAAAARLKAGRQALEDSERRYRMTLDGLFELVFETDADLRIEYLNPAWRRFVSLGRDGGIGRPLTTLLSESEEASDSLRVALLDLAQSPDEHASIELMLEGEVGEEHWFNVRIRARDPSQRSPGYVGSAADITAHKRAERVLEEDKLVAEEANRTKSSFLANMSHELRTPMNAIIGMTDLALETALSDEQRSFLGHARTAAENLLAIINEILDFSKMESGRLDFEHIPFGLRDCVEQAFATHRDIAARKGLLMEYRVDPTVPDALEGDPHRLRQIIQNLLSNGLKFTDHGHVVARITAEQVSDAECVLRVSVEDTGVGISDGHQHRIFEAFTQVDESATRRHGGTGLGLAVARRLVERMNGQLELASSTPDIGSTFTFTVKLTRQPGADTEALDVPLETLRIMLAGDADYEVKSLLDALCSWQLKPEVEALGMRVLARMRQGTSGDRPFHVLLLSDRLKDMDAFELARRMRSDAAIRQPTIILAATSGQRGDAAQCRQIGIDAYLTRPIKPLDLLDAIMLAHHKDNRERLVTRHSLREQRRSLQILIATREDGKNVAHQLEQLGHVVHWVSNGVEVIESCHAAHFDVILLDGLLGSPDAMTVMVRLQEMKTRGESPVIALVPRGYGELAMSLESAGVSRSLESPPSIAALVTTLRNLGPSGPPRPISPDPSTIVNVGGLKICDSDKALTYLDNDSDLLRQLIQVYLESDMSLRMRLREAVALGDLHAAHSAVHAIGGSVGSFMAEASLAVVARIETRCRSGNSNGIKEDLQALWVEMDRLATALGSILHEHGETTGSSA
;
A
#
# COMPACT_ATOMS: atom_id res chain seq x y z
N MET A 1 -3.50 52.75 58.58
CA MET A 1 -3.39 54.21 58.30
C MET A 1 -4.72 54.97 58.33
N THR A 2 -5.87 54.32 58.09
CA THR A 2 -7.19 54.95 58.02
C THR A 2 -7.76 55.41 59.37
N THR A 3 -7.50 54.67 60.46
CA THR A 3 -7.94 55.01 61.83
C THR A 3 -7.20 56.22 62.44
N ILE A 4 -5.96 56.46 62.03
CA ILE A 4 -5.18 57.62 62.47
C ILE A 4 -5.71 58.89 61.80
N ARG A 5 -6.06 58.83 60.50
CA ARG A 5 -6.61 59.99 59.76
C ARG A 5 -7.96 60.44 60.31
N THR A 6 -8.85 59.53 60.69
CA THR A 6 -10.16 59.88 61.27
C THR A 6 -10.03 60.52 62.65
N ARG A 7 -9.12 60.00 63.50
CA ARG A 7 -8.81 60.59 64.81
C ARG A 7 -8.13 61.95 64.69
N LEU A 8 -7.26 62.12 63.70
CA LEU A 8 -6.60 63.40 63.44
C LEU A 8 -7.61 64.46 62.96
N ALA A 9 -8.55 64.08 62.08
CA ALA A 9 -9.59 64.98 61.60
C ALA A 9 -10.55 65.43 62.71
N THR A 10 -10.91 64.53 63.63
CA THR A 10 -11.74 64.89 64.80
C THR A 10 -10.97 65.78 65.77
N LEU A 11 -9.69 65.49 66.01
CA LEU A 11 -8.84 66.33 66.86
C LEU A 11 -8.71 67.75 66.29
N ILE A 12 -8.43 67.87 64.97
CA ILE A 12 -8.33 69.16 64.27
C ILE A 12 -9.66 69.92 64.33
N GLY A 13 -10.79 69.22 64.15
CA GLY A 13 -12.12 69.81 64.29
C GLY A 13 -12.40 70.38 65.67
N CYS A 14 -12.05 69.65 66.74
CA CYS A 14 -12.19 70.12 68.12
C CYS A 14 -11.25 71.32 68.42
N LEU A 15 -10.05 71.33 67.87
CA LEU A 15 -9.06 72.39 68.06
C LEU A 15 -9.50 73.70 67.39
N LEU A 16 -9.99 73.62 66.15
CA LEU A 16 -10.58 74.76 65.43
C LEU A 16 -11.77 75.36 66.19
N LEU A 17 -12.61 74.49 66.77
CA LEU A 17 -13.76 74.91 67.54
C LEU A 17 -13.38 75.66 68.83
N ALA A 18 -12.37 75.16 69.56
CA ALA A 18 -11.87 75.82 70.76
C ALA A 18 -11.28 77.21 70.44
N VAL A 19 -10.55 77.34 69.31
CA VAL A 19 -9.99 78.62 68.87
C VAL A 19 -11.09 79.62 68.50
N LEU A 20 -12.15 79.19 67.81
CA LEU A 20 -13.28 80.04 67.45
C LEU A 20 -14.03 80.59 68.68
N ILE A 21 -14.24 79.76 69.71
CA ILE A 21 -14.87 80.19 70.96
C ILE A 21 -13.99 81.21 71.69
N ALA A 22 -12.71 80.92 71.84
CA ALA A 22 -11.78 81.82 72.53
C ALA A 22 -11.66 83.19 71.82
N TYR A 23 -11.63 83.17 70.48
CA TYR A 23 -11.58 84.40 69.68
C TYR A 23 -12.87 85.24 69.84
N SER A 24 -14.04 84.60 69.87
CA SER A 24 -15.32 85.28 70.07
C SER A 24 -15.42 85.98 71.42
N PHE A 25 -14.91 85.35 72.49
CA PHE A 25 -14.86 85.97 73.83
C PHE A 25 -13.92 87.17 73.87
N TYR A 26 -12.72 87.02 73.30
CA TYR A 26 -11.75 88.11 73.22
C TYR A 26 -12.34 89.33 72.50
N THR A 27 -12.98 89.13 71.34
CA THR A 27 -13.58 90.23 70.59
C THR A 27 -14.74 90.90 71.33
N ALA A 28 -15.50 90.15 72.14
CA ALA A 28 -16.61 90.70 72.91
C ALA A 28 -16.13 91.61 74.05
N GLU A 29 -15.06 91.23 74.72
CA GLU A 29 -14.47 92.01 75.81
C GLU A 29 -13.82 93.30 75.30
N GLU A 30 -13.09 93.23 74.17
CA GLU A 30 -12.50 94.40 73.51
C GLU A 30 -13.58 95.39 73.05
N GLN A 31 -14.71 94.91 72.52
CA GLN A 31 -15.83 95.76 72.13
C GLN A 31 -16.51 96.44 73.32
N ALA A 32 -16.65 95.74 74.45
CA ALA A 32 -17.26 96.32 75.64
C ALA A 32 -16.41 97.46 76.23
N GLU A 33 -15.08 97.28 76.32
CA GLU A 33 -14.16 98.33 76.80
C GLU A 33 -14.18 99.57 75.89
N PHE A 34 -14.24 99.38 74.57
CA PHE A 34 -14.30 100.48 73.62
C PHE A 34 -15.58 101.32 73.80
N VAL A 35 -16.74 100.68 73.98
CA VAL A 35 -18.01 101.37 74.17
C VAL A 35 -18.05 102.12 75.50
N GLU A 36 -17.53 101.54 76.58
CA GLU A 36 -17.41 102.21 77.88
C GLU A 36 -16.61 103.52 77.77
N LYS A 37 -15.48 103.49 77.05
CA LYS A 37 -14.65 104.68 76.83
C LYS A 37 -15.40 105.79 76.08
N VAL A 38 -16.16 105.44 75.04
CA VAL A 38 -16.95 106.41 74.26
C VAL A 38 -18.01 107.09 75.13
N ILE A 39 -18.68 106.35 76.02
CA ILE A 39 -19.71 106.91 76.91
C ILE A 39 -19.10 107.90 77.90
N ILE A 40 -17.94 107.59 78.49
CA ILE A 40 -17.23 108.50 79.41
C ILE A 40 -16.79 109.79 78.70
N GLU A 41 -16.27 109.69 77.48
CA GLU A 41 -15.90 110.87 76.67
C GLU A 41 -17.13 111.73 76.33
N GLN A 42 -18.26 111.09 76.02
CA GLN A 42 -19.51 111.79 75.74
C GLN A 42 -20.06 112.51 76.99
N ALA A 43 -19.98 111.89 78.17
CA ALA A 43 -20.32 112.52 79.46
C ALA A 43 -19.50 113.79 79.69
N ALA A 44 -18.19 113.73 79.42
CA ALA A 44 -17.29 114.88 79.53
C ALA A 44 -17.59 115.98 78.51
N GLY A 45 -18.09 115.62 77.32
CA GLY A 45 -18.56 116.57 76.31
C GLY A 45 -19.83 117.30 76.76
N THR A 46 -20.82 116.56 77.24
CA THR A 46 -22.08 117.15 77.73
C THR A 46 -21.84 118.08 78.92
N ALA A 47 -20.98 117.71 79.86
CA ALA A 47 -20.64 118.58 80.99
C ALA A 47 -20.01 119.90 80.54
N ARG A 48 -19.13 119.88 79.52
CA ARG A 48 -18.53 121.09 78.94
C ARG A 48 -19.54 121.98 78.23
N LEU A 49 -20.45 121.39 77.44
CA LEU A 49 -21.52 122.15 76.77
C LEU A 49 -22.40 122.89 77.79
N VAL A 50 -22.74 122.23 78.91
CA VAL A 50 -23.48 122.87 80.00
C VAL A 50 -22.69 124.04 80.61
N ALA A 51 -21.39 123.87 80.84
CA ALA A 51 -20.53 124.94 81.34
C ALA A 51 -20.41 126.13 80.38
N ASP A 52 -20.29 125.88 79.07
CA ASP A 52 -20.20 126.95 78.07
C ASP A 52 -21.52 127.71 77.91
N ALA A 53 -22.67 127.02 78.00
CA ALA A 53 -23.99 127.67 78.03
C ALA A 53 -24.12 128.61 79.23
N LEU A 54 -23.65 128.19 80.40
CA LEU A 54 -23.61 129.03 81.61
C LEU A 54 -22.70 130.26 81.44
N ARG A 55 -21.57 130.13 80.74
CA ARG A 55 -20.64 131.25 80.44
C ARG A 55 -21.26 132.32 79.54
N LEU A 56 -22.00 131.90 78.50
CA LEU A 56 -22.62 132.80 77.53
C LEU A 56 -23.68 133.73 78.13
N GLU A 57 -24.40 133.31 79.18
CA GLU A 57 -25.47 134.09 79.79
C GLU A 57 -25.00 135.26 80.68
N ARG A 58 -23.67 135.45 80.91
CA ARG A 58 -23.08 136.58 81.69
C ARG A 58 -23.90 136.92 82.95
N ILE A 59 -23.99 135.96 83.87
CA ILE A 59 -24.62 136.08 85.19
C ILE A 59 -23.83 137.09 86.04
N SER A 60 -24.13 138.38 85.87
CA SER A 60 -23.62 139.47 86.70
C SER A 60 -24.63 139.80 87.82
N GLU A 61 -24.24 139.52 89.06
CA GLU A 61 -24.71 140.05 90.37
C GLU A 61 -26.19 140.01 90.78
N ARG A 62 -27.11 139.33 90.06
CA ARG A 62 -28.44 138.96 90.63
C ARG A 62 -28.87 137.54 90.23
N ALA A 63 -28.34 136.54 90.95
CA ALA A 63 -28.50 135.11 90.65
C ALA A 63 -29.88 134.49 90.97
N GLU A 64 -30.77 135.14 91.73
CA GLU A 64 -32.07 134.52 92.10
C GLU A 64 -33.16 134.57 91.02
N TYR A 65 -33.08 135.48 90.04
CA TYR A 65 -34.16 135.67 89.05
C TYR A 65 -33.96 134.92 87.72
N GLN A 66 -32.78 134.34 87.46
CA GLN A 66 -32.46 133.66 86.19
C GLN A 66 -32.33 132.13 86.29
N ALA A 67 -32.42 131.55 87.50
CA ALA A 67 -32.29 130.10 87.75
C ALA A 67 -33.21 129.18 86.91
N PRO A 68 -34.48 129.52 86.59
CA PRO A 68 -35.35 128.64 85.80
C PRO A 68 -34.86 128.42 84.36
N ARG A 69 -34.24 129.43 83.73
CA ARG A 69 -33.73 129.36 82.35
C ARG A 69 -32.49 128.48 82.26
N VAL A 70 -31.59 128.60 83.23
CA VAL A 70 -30.42 127.74 83.37
C VAL A 70 -30.83 126.28 83.55
N VAL A 71 -31.84 125.99 84.38
CA VAL A 71 -32.39 124.63 84.55
C VAL A 71 -32.95 124.07 83.24
N GLU A 72 -33.65 124.90 82.47
CA GLU A 72 -34.22 124.49 81.19
C GLU A 72 -33.14 124.21 80.13
N HIS A 73 -32.06 124.99 80.13
CA HIS A 73 -30.90 124.77 79.25
C HIS A 73 -30.13 123.49 79.60
N ILE A 74 -29.96 123.21 80.91
CA ILE A 74 -29.37 121.96 81.39
C ILE A 74 -30.26 120.78 80.98
N ARG A 75 -31.58 120.88 81.19
CA ARG A 75 -32.53 119.80 80.88
C ARG A 75 -32.59 119.49 79.37
N SER A 76 -32.48 120.49 78.50
CA SER A 76 -32.50 120.28 77.05
C SER A 76 -31.25 119.56 76.53
N HIS A 77 -30.09 119.77 77.17
CA HIS A 77 -28.81 119.15 76.77
C HIS A 77 -28.50 117.84 77.54
N ALA A 78 -29.16 117.59 78.66
CA ALA A 78 -28.96 116.41 79.51
C ALA A 78 -29.65 115.12 79.02
N GLN A 79 -30.14 115.04 77.78
CA GLN A 79 -30.90 113.88 77.31
C GLN A 79 -30.08 112.59 77.16
N VAL A 80 -28.74 112.66 77.18
CA VAL A 80 -27.88 111.51 76.89
C VAL A 80 -27.44 110.77 78.17
N ILE A 81 -27.19 111.48 79.27
CA ILE A 81 -26.84 110.86 80.55
C ILE A 81 -27.58 111.64 81.65
N PRO A 82 -28.43 110.98 82.46
CA PRO A 82 -29.15 111.65 83.53
C PRO A 82 -28.17 112.15 84.58
N TYR A 83 -28.30 113.42 84.95
CA TYR A 83 -27.51 114.04 86.01
C TYR A 83 -28.26 113.97 87.34
N ARG A 84 -27.53 113.65 88.41
CA ARG A 84 -28.05 113.61 89.77
C ARG A 84 -28.10 115.00 90.38
N VAL A 85 -27.03 115.79 90.23
CA VAL A 85 -26.91 117.12 90.83
C VAL A 85 -26.05 118.03 89.96
N VAL A 86 -26.42 119.32 89.86
CA VAL A 86 -25.57 120.39 89.32
C VAL A 86 -25.37 121.49 90.37
N GLU A 87 -24.12 121.83 90.67
CA GLU A 87 -23.75 122.84 91.67
C GLU A 87 -22.82 123.88 91.06
N ILE A 88 -23.06 125.16 91.33
CA ILE A 88 -22.12 126.26 91.08
C ILE A 88 -21.57 126.69 92.42
N LEU A 89 -20.25 126.76 92.53
CA LEU A 89 -19.52 127.02 93.75
C LEU A 89 -18.54 128.17 93.54
N ASP A 90 -18.32 129.02 94.53
CA ASP A 90 -17.29 130.07 94.46
C ASP A 90 -15.89 129.52 94.72
N GLU A 91 -14.85 130.35 94.55
CA GLU A 91 -13.45 129.97 94.82
C GLU A 91 -13.19 129.43 96.25
N SER A 92 -14.03 129.79 97.21
CA SER A 92 -13.92 129.33 98.62
C SER A 92 -14.72 128.05 98.91
N GLY A 93 -15.37 127.48 97.89
CA GLY A 93 -16.20 126.29 98.01
C GLY A 93 -17.61 126.57 98.50
N HIS A 94 -18.02 127.84 98.56
CA HIS A 94 -19.36 128.21 98.94
C HIS A 94 -20.32 127.97 97.78
N ARG A 95 -21.45 127.31 98.05
CA ARG A 95 -22.46 127.02 97.03
C ARG A 95 -23.17 128.32 96.64
N LEU A 96 -22.91 128.79 95.42
CA LEU A 96 -23.59 129.94 94.83
C LEU A 96 -24.97 129.55 94.28
N LEU A 97 -25.05 128.37 93.67
CA LEU A 97 -26.30 127.84 93.12
C LEU A 97 -26.29 126.32 93.22
N ARG A 98 -27.42 125.74 93.59
CA ARG A 98 -27.62 124.29 93.56
C ARG A 98 -28.90 123.98 92.82
N LEU A 99 -28.78 123.18 91.77
CA LEU A 99 -29.91 122.72 90.98
C LEU A 99 -30.03 121.21 91.19
N PRO A 100 -31.11 120.74 91.84
CA PRO A 100 -31.35 119.30 91.95
C PRO A 100 -31.56 118.72 90.55
N GLY A 101 -30.93 117.58 90.30
CA GLY A 101 -31.07 116.88 89.03
C GLY A 101 -32.29 115.97 88.99
N THR A 102 -32.33 115.10 87.99
CA THR A 102 -33.46 114.20 87.74
C THR A 102 -33.46 112.97 88.64
N ALA A 103 -32.41 112.77 89.44
CA ALA A 103 -32.28 111.65 90.37
C ALA A 103 -32.33 112.11 91.85
N VAL A 104 -32.71 111.19 92.74
CA VAL A 104 -32.94 111.45 94.18
C VAL A 104 -31.68 112.03 94.85
N ASP A 105 -31.83 113.21 95.44
CA ASP A 105 -30.75 114.02 96.03
C ASP A 105 -30.38 113.55 97.45
N THR A 106 -29.20 112.95 97.62
CA THR A 106 -28.60 112.75 98.95
C THR A 106 -27.86 114.01 99.36
N GLN A 107 -28.40 114.77 100.32
CA GLN A 107 -27.70 115.89 101.00
C GLN A 107 -26.38 115.39 101.60
N ARG A 108 -25.29 115.53 100.84
CA ARG A 108 -23.92 115.27 101.30
C ARG A 108 -23.16 116.58 101.51
N GLN A 109 -22.38 116.63 102.58
CA GLN A 109 -21.34 117.65 102.78
C GLN A 109 -20.24 117.43 101.75
N LEU A 110 -19.77 118.53 101.14
CA LEU A 110 -18.66 118.52 100.18
C LEU A 110 -17.36 118.27 100.94
N GLU A 111 -16.73 117.10 100.74
CA GLU A 111 -15.47 116.76 101.42
C GLU A 111 -14.21 117.29 100.70
N ALA A 112 -14.30 117.68 99.42
CA ALA A 112 -13.15 118.18 98.67
C ALA A 112 -13.55 119.24 97.63
N PHE A 113 -12.90 120.40 97.70
CA PHE A 113 -13.08 121.54 96.81
C PHE A 113 -11.71 122.08 96.37
N PRO A 114 -11.43 122.25 95.06
CA PRO A 114 -11.73 121.40 93.91
C PRO A 114 -10.57 120.42 93.56
N PRO A 115 -10.81 119.26 92.92
CA PRO A 115 -9.75 118.35 92.48
C PRO A 115 -9.04 118.82 91.19
N ASP A 116 -7.78 118.42 91.05
CA ASP A 116 -6.78 118.82 90.04
C ASP A 116 -7.32 118.92 88.58
N VAL A 117 -7.10 120.07 87.91
CA VAL A 117 -7.77 120.55 86.67
C VAL A 117 -7.48 119.74 85.39
N ARG A 118 -6.83 118.57 85.49
CA ARG A 118 -6.36 117.81 84.31
C ARG A 118 -7.34 116.79 83.75
N ALA A 119 -8.34 116.35 84.51
CA ALA A 119 -9.35 115.41 84.03
C ALA A 119 -10.73 115.89 84.52
N PRO A 120 -11.52 116.59 83.68
CA PRO A 120 -12.74 117.24 84.14
C PRO A 120 -13.86 116.26 84.48
N VAL A 121 -13.71 114.94 84.23
CA VAL A 121 -14.65 113.89 84.65
C VAL A 121 -13.90 112.72 85.28
N SER A 122 -14.34 112.27 86.45
CA SER A 122 -13.76 111.14 87.17
C SER A 122 -14.84 110.27 87.82
N ARG A 123 -14.58 108.96 87.90
CA ARG A 123 -15.43 107.99 88.58
C ARG A 123 -14.99 107.93 90.04
N THR A 124 -15.53 108.81 90.87
CA THR A 124 -15.16 108.92 92.30
C THR A 124 -15.91 107.92 93.18
N VAL A 125 -17.05 107.39 92.71
CA VAL A 125 -17.92 106.46 93.45
C VAL A 125 -18.48 105.39 92.48
N PRO A 126 -18.71 104.14 92.92
CA PRO A 126 -19.40 103.15 92.11
C PRO A 126 -20.79 103.63 91.68
N GLY A 127 -21.06 103.66 90.38
CA GLY A 127 -22.36 104.05 89.83
C GLY A 127 -22.62 105.55 89.73
N ALA A 128 -21.58 106.40 89.81
CA ALA A 128 -21.68 107.82 89.46
C ALA A 128 -20.40 108.34 88.78
N LEU A 129 -20.57 109.19 87.78
CA LEU A 129 -19.51 109.96 87.11
C LEU A 129 -19.60 111.41 87.55
N GLU A 130 -18.52 111.96 88.11
CA GLU A 130 -18.49 113.35 88.56
C GLU A 130 -17.65 114.22 87.62
N ALA A 131 -18.20 115.35 87.20
CA ALA A 131 -17.56 116.34 86.36
C ALA A 131 -17.35 117.67 87.08
N TRP A 132 -16.16 118.26 86.97
CA TRP A 132 -15.79 119.56 87.56
C TRP A 132 -15.22 120.49 86.48
N ILE A 133 -15.80 121.68 86.32
CA ILE A 133 -15.45 122.62 85.24
C ILE A 133 -15.47 124.06 85.77
N PRO A 134 -14.43 124.88 85.54
CA PRO A 134 -14.41 126.28 85.98
C PRO A 134 -15.32 127.17 85.11
N LEU A 135 -15.99 128.13 85.73
CA LEU A 135 -16.89 129.13 85.16
C LEU A 135 -16.26 130.52 85.34
N ASP A 136 -15.51 130.99 84.35
CA ASP A 136 -14.91 132.33 84.39
C ASP A 136 -15.97 133.40 84.08
N MET A 137 -16.68 133.88 85.11
CA MET A 137 -17.77 134.85 84.94
C MET A 137 -17.34 136.31 85.21
N ILE A 138 -16.22 136.55 85.91
CA ILE A 138 -15.61 137.88 86.13
C ILE A 138 -14.07 137.72 86.16
N PRO A 139 -13.26 138.63 85.55
CA PRO A 139 -11.81 138.56 85.66
C PRO A 139 -11.37 138.74 87.12
N GLY A 140 -10.87 137.67 87.74
CA GLY A 140 -10.38 137.67 89.13
C GLY A 140 -11.27 136.99 90.17
N ALA A 141 -12.35 136.31 89.76
CA ALA A 141 -13.11 135.38 90.59
C ALA A 141 -13.53 134.13 89.76
N SER A 142 -13.11 132.94 90.18
CA SER A 142 -13.21 131.66 89.48
C SER A 142 -14.29 130.78 90.13
N ASP A 143 -15.53 130.90 89.68
CA ASP A 143 -16.60 130.00 90.10
C ASP A 143 -16.41 128.61 89.45
N TRP A 144 -16.96 127.55 90.05
CA TRP A 144 -16.84 126.16 89.59
C TRP A 144 -18.19 125.52 89.40
N LEU A 145 -18.39 124.85 88.26
CA LEU A 145 -19.51 123.97 87.97
C LEU A 145 -19.15 122.52 88.32
N ARG A 146 -19.97 121.89 89.15
CA ARG A 146 -19.94 120.45 89.41
C ARG A 146 -21.20 119.80 88.83
N ILE A 147 -21.05 118.70 88.10
CA ILE A 147 -22.14 117.88 87.60
C ILE A 147 -21.90 116.41 88.00
N GLU A 148 -22.81 115.81 88.73
CA GLU A 148 -22.80 114.37 89.01
C GLU A 148 -23.77 113.65 88.06
N MET A 149 -23.33 112.57 87.41
CA MET A 149 -24.04 111.82 86.36
C MET A 149 -24.19 110.33 86.74
N ASP A 150 -25.27 109.68 86.30
CA ASP A 150 -25.48 108.25 86.53
C ASP A 150 -24.71 107.38 85.52
N ASP A 151 -24.10 106.31 86.02
CA ASP A 151 -23.20 105.42 85.29
C ASP A 151 -23.81 104.02 85.05
N SER A 152 -25.07 103.80 85.49
CA SER A 152 -25.82 102.57 85.21
C SER A 152 -25.87 102.15 83.72
N PRO A 153 -25.97 103.06 82.72
CA PRO A 153 -26.07 102.65 81.31
C PRO A 153 -24.81 101.94 80.78
N VAL A 154 -23.66 102.15 81.40
CA VAL A 154 -22.38 101.56 80.97
C VAL A 154 -22.31 100.07 81.34
N GLY A 155 -22.79 99.69 82.52
CA GLY A 155 -22.82 98.29 82.98
C GLY A 155 -23.78 97.42 82.14
N ASP A 156 -24.98 97.94 81.87
CA ASP A 156 -26.02 97.19 81.16
C ASP A 156 -25.65 96.84 79.71
N VAL A 157 -24.88 97.72 79.05
CA VAL A 157 -24.41 97.51 77.66
C VAL A 157 -23.31 96.45 77.59
N ARG A 158 -22.38 96.44 78.55
CA ARG A 158 -21.31 95.43 78.63
C ARG A 158 -21.86 94.02 78.78
N ASP A 159 -22.83 93.84 79.68
CA ASP A 159 -23.45 92.53 79.92
C ASP A 159 -24.23 92.04 78.70
N HIS A 160 -24.88 92.94 77.96
CA HIS A 160 -25.56 92.60 76.72
C HIS A 160 -24.60 92.12 75.62
N ILE A 161 -23.47 92.81 75.40
CA ILE A 161 -22.50 92.45 74.36
C ILE A 161 -21.89 91.06 74.61
N LEU A 162 -21.58 90.74 75.87
CA LEU A 162 -21.04 89.42 76.24
C LEU A 162 -22.08 88.31 76.03
N MET A 163 -23.33 88.55 76.43
CA MET A 163 -24.41 87.57 76.30
C MET A 163 -24.75 87.26 74.83
N ASP A 164 -24.79 88.28 73.96
CA ASP A 164 -25.08 88.08 72.54
C ASP A 164 -23.92 87.39 71.80
N SER A 165 -22.68 87.68 72.17
CA SER A 165 -21.50 86.99 71.62
C SER A 165 -21.51 85.50 71.96
N LEU A 166 -21.91 85.13 73.18
CA LEU A 166 -22.05 83.73 73.60
C LEU A 166 -23.12 82.98 72.79
N ARG A 167 -24.25 83.64 72.50
CA ARG A 167 -25.33 83.07 71.68
C ARG A 167 -24.87 82.78 70.27
N VAL A 168 -24.17 83.71 69.62
CA VAL A 168 -23.66 83.54 68.25
C VAL A 168 -22.64 82.40 68.18
N GLY A 169 -21.70 82.33 69.13
CA GLY A 169 -20.71 81.25 69.18
C GLY A 169 -21.34 79.86 69.31
N THR A 170 -22.40 79.72 70.10
CA THR A 170 -23.12 78.46 70.29
C THR A 170 -23.81 77.99 69.00
N VAL A 171 -24.41 78.91 68.25
CA VAL A 171 -25.07 78.60 66.96
C VAL A 171 -24.06 78.12 65.92
N LEU A 172 -22.90 78.77 65.82
CA LEU A 172 -21.85 78.37 64.88
C LEU A 172 -21.34 76.95 65.16
N LEU A 173 -21.19 76.60 66.44
CA LEU A 173 -20.75 75.28 66.89
C LEU A 173 -21.71 74.17 66.44
N LEU A 174 -23.02 74.38 66.61
CA LEU A 174 -24.04 73.44 66.19
C LEU A 174 -24.06 73.25 64.66
N LEU A 175 -23.90 74.33 63.89
CA LEU A 175 -23.85 74.28 62.42
C LEU A 175 -22.61 73.52 61.92
N CYS A 176 -21.44 73.75 62.52
CA CYS A 176 -20.22 73.00 62.19
C CYS A 176 -20.34 71.51 62.52
N GLY A 177 -20.94 71.18 63.68
CA GLY A 177 -21.20 69.79 64.06
C GLY A 177 -22.14 69.07 63.09
N LEU A 178 -23.22 69.75 62.67
CA LEU A 178 -24.17 69.22 61.68
C LEU A 178 -23.49 69.00 60.31
N ALA A 179 -22.69 69.95 59.84
CA ALA A 179 -21.97 69.85 58.57
C ALA A 179 -20.98 68.67 58.57
N ALA A 180 -20.22 68.48 59.65
CA ALA A 180 -19.31 67.36 59.80
C ALA A 180 -20.05 66.00 59.82
N GLY A 181 -21.19 65.93 60.53
CA GLY A 181 -22.05 64.74 60.53
C GLY A 181 -22.55 64.39 59.13
N LEU A 182 -23.07 65.37 58.39
CA LEU A 182 -23.58 65.17 57.02
C LEU A 182 -22.49 64.74 56.04
N LEU A 183 -21.25 65.22 56.19
CA LEU A 183 -20.12 64.84 55.33
C LEU A 183 -19.63 63.40 55.56
N LEU A 184 -19.78 62.84 56.77
CA LEU A 184 -19.27 61.52 57.13
C LEU A 184 -20.27 60.36 56.95
N ILE A 185 -21.56 60.65 56.80
CA ILE A 185 -22.59 59.61 56.62
C ILE A 185 -22.37 58.81 55.32
N ARG A 186 -22.18 59.49 54.19
CA ARG A 186 -22.11 58.83 52.86
C ARG A 186 -20.95 57.83 52.68
N PRO A 187 -19.70 58.13 53.12
CA PRO A 187 -18.60 57.17 53.01
C PRO A 187 -18.81 55.91 53.86
N THR A 188 -19.43 56.06 55.04
CA THR A 188 -19.63 54.92 55.95
C THR A 188 -20.73 53.97 55.47
N GLU A 189 -21.79 54.48 54.84
CA GLU A 189 -22.81 53.63 54.23
C GLU A 189 -22.28 52.83 53.04
N THR A 190 -21.44 53.44 52.21
CA THR A 190 -20.80 52.79 51.05
C THR A 190 -19.88 51.64 51.48
N LEU A 191 -19.15 51.80 52.59
CA LEU A 191 -18.30 50.74 53.14
C LEU A 191 -19.13 49.58 53.72
N LYS A 192 -20.25 49.88 54.38
CA LYS A 192 -21.17 48.85 54.90
C LYS A 192 -21.89 48.08 53.79
N SER A 193 -22.16 48.68 52.63
CA SER A 193 -22.72 47.95 51.49
C SER A 193 -21.68 47.02 50.86
N MET A 194 -20.42 47.47 50.74
CA MET A 194 -19.30 46.65 50.25
C MET A 194 -19.04 45.41 51.11
N VAL A 195 -19.03 45.55 52.44
CA VAL A 195 -18.84 44.40 53.35
C VAL A 195 -19.97 43.39 53.22
N ARG A 196 -21.22 43.85 53.21
CA ARG A 196 -22.40 42.98 53.03
C ARG A 196 -22.40 42.25 51.68
N PHE A 197 -21.87 42.87 50.62
CA PHE A 197 -21.70 42.20 49.33
C PHE A 197 -20.62 41.11 49.41
N SER A 198 -19.51 41.36 50.11
CA SER A 198 -18.45 40.37 50.29
C SER A 198 -18.87 39.17 51.15
N GLU A 199 -19.70 39.36 52.17
CA GLU A 199 -20.22 38.26 53.00
C GLU A 199 -21.17 37.34 52.22
N ARG A 200 -21.81 37.87 51.17
CA ARG A 200 -22.79 37.15 50.35
C ARG A 200 -22.21 36.61 49.05
N LEU A 201 -20.90 36.75 48.83
CA LEU A 201 -20.26 36.41 47.55
C LEU A 201 -20.42 34.93 47.13
N GLU A 202 -20.79 34.05 48.06
CA GLU A 202 -21.08 32.64 47.82
C GLU A 202 -22.51 32.37 47.32
N ASP A 203 -23.44 33.31 47.54
CA ASP A 203 -24.85 33.25 47.10
C ASP A 203 -24.96 33.39 45.57
N ASP A 204 -25.87 32.65 44.94
CA ASP A 204 -26.01 32.64 43.47
C ASP A 204 -26.62 33.93 42.87
N ASP A 205 -27.28 34.75 43.69
CA ASP A 205 -28.11 35.89 43.28
C ASP A 205 -27.73 37.21 43.97
N VAL A 206 -26.43 37.52 44.01
CA VAL A 206 -25.95 38.83 44.49
C VAL A 206 -25.95 39.84 43.34
N PRO A 207 -26.80 40.89 43.38
CA PRO A 207 -26.78 41.95 42.37
C PRO A 207 -25.46 42.72 42.43
N ALA A 208 -25.02 43.23 41.28
CA ALA A 208 -23.77 43.99 41.17
C ALA A 208 -23.74 45.12 42.21
N LEU A 209 -22.64 45.21 42.94
CA LEU A 209 -22.43 46.29 43.89
C LEU A 209 -22.34 47.60 43.10
N HIS A 210 -23.09 48.61 43.53
CA HIS A 210 -22.98 49.98 43.03
C HIS A 210 -22.66 50.91 44.20
N ALA A 211 -21.51 51.58 44.15
CA ALA A 211 -21.13 52.54 45.18
C ALA A 211 -22.04 53.77 45.10
N VAL A 212 -22.59 54.17 46.25
CA VAL A 212 -23.39 55.40 46.39
C VAL A 212 -22.49 56.65 46.37
N ASP A 213 -21.20 56.48 46.67
CA ASP A 213 -20.17 57.52 46.70
C ASP A 213 -19.20 57.38 45.51
N ARG A 214 -18.96 58.49 44.78
CA ARG A 214 -18.12 58.53 43.57
C ARG A 214 -16.65 58.86 43.83
N SER A 215 -16.17 58.74 45.06
CA SER A 215 -14.72 58.80 45.29
C SER A 215 -14.01 57.72 44.47
N ARG A 216 -12.83 58.06 43.94
CA ARG A 216 -12.09 57.20 43.02
C ARG A 216 -11.75 55.86 43.66
N GLU A 217 -11.40 55.87 44.94
CA GLU A 217 -11.01 54.72 45.73
C GLU A 217 -12.17 53.71 45.88
N PHE A 218 -13.39 54.19 46.14
CA PHE A 218 -14.56 53.31 46.24
C PHE A 218 -14.99 52.73 44.89
N VAL A 219 -14.85 53.50 43.80
CA VAL A 219 -15.15 53.01 42.44
C VAL A 219 -14.15 51.94 42.00
N GLU A 220 -12.86 52.08 42.34
CA GLU A 220 -11.84 51.06 42.05
C GLU A 220 -12.10 49.76 42.85
N LEU A 221 -12.47 49.88 44.12
CA LEU A 221 -12.81 48.73 44.96
C LEU A 221 -14.10 48.03 44.51
N GLU A 222 -15.13 48.78 44.11
CA GLU A 222 -16.35 48.25 43.50
C GLU A 222 -16.04 47.38 42.28
N ARG A 223 -15.24 47.89 41.33
CA ARG A 223 -14.87 47.14 40.13
C ARG A 223 -14.14 45.85 40.45
N ALA A 224 -13.22 45.87 41.42
CA ALA A 224 -12.47 44.69 41.82
C ALA A 224 -13.38 43.61 42.43
N LEU A 225 -14.29 43.99 43.33
CA LEU A 225 -15.25 43.07 43.96
C LEU A 225 -16.24 42.48 42.95
N ASN A 226 -16.80 43.29 42.06
CA ASN A 226 -17.70 42.82 41.00
C ASN A 226 -16.99 41.86 40.02
N ALA A 227 -15.73 42.16 39.66
CA ALA A 227 -14.94 41.28 38.79
C ALA A 227 -14.62 39.92 39.45
N ALA A 228 -14.34 39.91 40.76
CA ALA A 228 -14.11 38.68 41.51
C ALA A 228 -15.37 37.81 41.59
N ALA A 229 -16.53 38.41 41.89
CA ALA A 229 -17.82 37.72 41.92
C ALA A 229 -18.16 37.10 40.55
N ALA A 230 -17.94 37.84 39.45
CA ALA A 230 -18.17 37.33 38.10
C ALA A 230 -17.29 36.12 37.74
N ARG A 231 -16.01 36.13 38.14
CA ARG A 231 -15.09 35.00 37.91
C ARG A 231 -15.48 33.75 38.68
N LEU A 232 -15.88 33.89 39.95
CA LEU A 232 -16.33 32.77 40.78
C LEU A 232 -17.61 32.14 40.22
N LYS A 233 -18.58 32.97 39.83
CA LYS A 233 -19.82 32.51 39.19
C LYS A 233 -19.54 31.77 37.88
N ALA A 234 -18.68 32.33 37.02
CA ALA A 234 -18.29 31.69 35.77
C ALA A 234 -17.57 30.35 35.98
N GLY A 235 -16.68 30.25 36.98
CA GLY A 235 -15.98 29.02 37.33
C GLY A 235 -16.92 27.92 37.83
N ARG A 236 -17.86 28.27 38.72
CA ARG A 236 -18.89 27.34 39.23
C ARG A 236 -19.80 26.85 38.11
N GLN A 237 -20.30 27.76 37.28
CA GLN A 237 -21.14 27.40 36.12
C GLN A 237 -20.40 26.49 35.15
N ALA A 238 -19.13 26.77 34.85
CA ALA A 238 -18.33 25.93 33.97
C ALA A 238 -18.11 24.52 34.55
N LEU A 239 -17.94 24.41 35.87
CA LEU A 239 -17.83 23.13 36.57
C LEU A 239 -19.15 22.35 36.51
N GLU A 240 -20.27 22.98 36.86
CA GLU A 240 -21.61 22.37 36.79
C GLU A 240 -21.96 21.96 35.37
N ASP A 241 -21.68 22.80 34.38
CA ASP A 241 -21.90 22.49 32.97
C ASP A 241 -21.01 21.33 32.52
N SER A 242 -19.76 21.25 33.01
CA SER A 242 -18.88 20.12 32.71
C SER A 242 -19.37 18.83 33.35
N GLU A 243 -19.76 18.85 34.63
CA GLU A 243 -20.29 17.69 35.35
C GLU A 243 -21.59 17.21 34.71
N ARG A 244 -22.48 18.14 34.34
CA ARG A 244 -23.71 17.85 33.61
C ARG A 244 -23.42 17.23 32.23
N ARG A 245 -22.47 17.77 31.48
CA ARG A 245 -22.05 17.19 30.18
C ARG A 245 -21.54 15.75 30.36
N TYR A 246 -20.64 15.52 31.33
CA TYR A 246 -20.14 14.16 31.61
C TYR A 246 -21.27 13.20 31.96
N ARG A 247 -22.18 13.61 32.85
CA ARG A 247 -23.33 12.78 33.25
C ARG A 247 -24.26 12.49 32.08
N MET A 248 -24.57 13.48 31.23
CA MET A 248 -25.34 13.28 29.99
C MET A 248 -24.66 12.34 29.01
N THR A 249 -23.32 12.44 28.85
CA THR A 249 -22.57 11.55 27.97
C THR A 249 -22.62 10.11 28.48
N LEU A 250 -22.36 9.87 29.76
CA LEU A 250 -22.42 8.54 30.37
C LEU A 250 -23.84 7.95 30.37
N ASP A 251 -24.84 8.79 30.61
CA ASP A 251 -26.24 8.37 30.62
C ASP A 251 -26.80 8.06 29.21
N GLY A 252 -26.20 8.65 28.17
CA GLY A 252 -26.51 8.38 26.78
C GLY A 252 -25.84 7.14 26.19
N LEU A 253 -24.89 6.51 26.91
CA LEU A 253 -24.27 5.26 26.48
C LEU A 253 -25.27 4.11 26.58
N PHE A 254 -25.34 3.30 25.53
CA PHE A 254 -26.15 2.08 25.50
C PHE A 254 -25.53 0.92 26.27
N GLU A 255 -24.22 0.99 26.51
CA GLU A 255 -23.47 0.04 27.32
C GLU A 255 -23.69 0.33 28.81
N LEU A 256 -23.74 -0.72 29.63
CA LEU A 256 -23.74 -0.54 31.08
C LEU A 256 -22.40 0.06 31.48
N VAL A 257 -22.42 1.14 32.25
CA VAL A 257 -21.24 1.73 32.88
C VAL A 257 -21.51 1.78 34.38
N PHE A 258 -20.56 1.25 35.15
CA PHE A 258 -20.66 1.18 36.60
C PHE A 258 -19.35 1.59 37.25
N GLU A 259 -19.48 2.10 38.46
CA GLU A 259 -18.37 2.28 39.38
C GLU A 259 -18.72 1.66 40.73
N THR A 260 -17.74 1.13 41.43
CA THR A 260 -17.89 0.42 42.70
C THR A 260 -16.85 0.86 43.72
N ASP A 261 -17.14 0.62 44.99
CA ASP A 261 -16.16 0.64 46.06
C ASP A 261 -15.28 -0.63 46.05
N ALA A 262 -14.38 -0.76 47.03
CA ALA A 262 -13.51 -1.93 47.15
C ALA A 262 -14.24 -3.24 47.52
N ASP A 263 -15.44 -3.14 48.08
CA ASP A 263 -16.31 -4.28 48.42
C ASP A 263 -17.27 -4.62 47.27
N LEU A 264 -17.01 -4.08 46.06
CA LEU A 264 -17.81 -4.23 44.85
C LEU A 264 -19.23 -3.66 44.97
N ARG A 265 -19.50 -2.73 45.91
CA ARG A 265 -20.80 -2.06 45.99
C ARG A 265 -20.86 -0.92 45.00
N ILE A 266 -21.94 -0.86 44.24
CA ILE A 266 -22.14 0.09 43.15
C ILE A 266 -22.26 1.52 43.73
N GLU A 267 -21.35 2.42 43.35
CA GLU A 267 -21.40 3.85 43.69
C GLU A 267 -22.03 4.68 42.57
N TYR A 268 -21.80 4.30 41.31
CA TYR A 268 -22.41 4.92 40.14
C TYR A 268 -22.87 3.85 39.14
N LEU A 269 -23.99 4.12 38.47
CA LEU A 269 -24.61 3.21 37.52
C LEU A 269 -25.41 4.01 36.50
N ASN A 270 -25.04 3.92 35.23
CA ASN A 270 -25.74 4.64 34.16
C ASN A 270 -27.09 3.95 33.80
N PRO A 271 -28.08 4.66 33.22
CA PRO A 271 -29.44 4.14 33.00
C PRO A 271 -29.55 2.85 32.19
N ALA A 272 -28.52 2.45 31.45
CA ALA A 272 -28.46 1.18 30.70
C ALA A 272 -28.67 -0.05 31.60
N TRP A 273 -28.40 0.05 32.91
CA TRP A 273 -28.64 -1.03 33.88
C TRP A 273 -30.09 -1.49 33.95
N ARG A 274 -31.05 -0.65 33.57
CA ARG A 274 -32.48 -1.00 33.55
C ARG A 274 -32.78 -2.18 32.63
N ARG A 275 -31.92 -2.48 31.65
CA ARG A 275 -32.03 -3.68 30.80
C ARG A 275 -31.75 -4.98 31.57
N PHE A 276 -30.97 -4.92 32.63
CA PHE A 276 -30.74 -6.05 33.52
C PHE A 276 -31.93 -6.28 34.46
N VAL A 277 -32.72 -5.24 34.76
CA VAL A 277 -33.99 -5.39 35.50
C VAL A 277 -34.99 -6.24 34.72
N SER A 278 -35.05 -6.09 33.39
CA SER A 278 -35.85 -6.99 32.52
C SER A 278 -35.33 -8.42 32.44
N LEU A 279 -34.15 -8.71 33.00
CA LEU A 279 -33.61 -10.06 33.19
C LEU A 279 -33.81 -10.56 34.62
N GLY A 280 -34.72 -9.94 35.38
CA GLY A 280 -35.02 -10.28 36.78
C GLY A 280 -33.93 -9.85 37.79
N ARG A 281 -32.95 -9.04 37.37
CA ARG A 281 -31.81 -8.66 38.23
C ARG A 281 -32.13 -7.46 39.12
N ASP A 282 -31.84 -7.58 40.42
CA ASP A 282 -31.91 -6.46 41.37
C ASP A 282 -30.58 -5.70 41.40
N GLY A 283 -30.64 -4.40 41.12
CA GLY A 283 -29.50 -3.52 40.97
C GLY A 283 -29.76 -2.14 41.56
N GLY A 284 -28.71 -1.35 41.74
CA GLY A 284 -28.82 0.01 42.23
C GLY A 284 -27.64 0.43 43.08
N ILE A 285 -27.57 1.73 43.35
CA ILE A 285 -26.51 2.32 44.17
C ILE A 285 -26.53 1.65 45.56
N GLY A 286 -25.37 1.19 46.02
CA GLY A 286 -25.13 0.52 47.30
C GLY A 286 -25.30 -1.01 47.27
N ARG A 287 -25.82 -1.60 46.18
CA ARG A 287 -25.90 -3.06 46.01
C ARG A 287 -24.57 -3.63 45.49
N PRO A 288 -24.19 -4.87 45.84
CA PRO A 288 -23.02 -5.53 45.26
C PRO A 288 -23.18 -5.72 43.74
N LEU A 289 -22.13 -5.48 42.97
CA LEU A 289 -22.10 -5.66 41.52
C LEU A 289 -22.41 -7.10 41.10
N THR A 290 -22.05 -8.06 41.94
CA THR A 290 -22.35 -9.49 41.74
C THR A 290 -23.85 -9.76 41.65
N THR A 291 -24.74 -9.00 42.34
CA THR A 291 -26.19 -9.23 42.22
C THR A 291 -26.75 -8.81 40.87
N LEU A 292 -26.05 -7.92 40.17
CA LEU A 292 -26.42 -7.46 38.83
C LEU A 292 -25.87 -8.37 37.73
N LEU A 293 -24.66 -8.93 37.93
CA LEU A 293 -23.90 -9.64 36.90
C LEU A 293 -23.73 -11.16 37.14
N SER A 294 -24.16 -11.71 38.29
CA SER A 294 -23.99 -13.14 38.59
C SER A 294 -25.01 -13.70 39.57
N GLU A 295 -25.74 -14.76 39.17
CA GLU A 295 -26.45 -15.68 40.08
C GLU A 295 -25.92 -17.12 40.00
N SER A 296 -25.26 -17.49 38.89
CA SER A 296 -24.60 -18.79 38.72
C SER A 296 -23.24 -18.79 39.41
N GLU A 297 -22.90 -19.91 40.06
CA GLU A 297 -21.61 -20.15 40.72
C GLU A 297 -20.44 -19.96 39.73
N GLU A 298 -20.62 -20.33 38.46
CA GLU A 298 -19.62 -20.16 37.40
C GLU A 298 -19.39 -18.69 37.00
N ALA A 299 -20.45 -17.89 36.94
CA ALA A 299 -20.36 -16.47 36.61
C ALA A 299 -19.71 -15.66 37.74
N SER A 300 -20.03 -15.99 38.99
CA SER A 300 -19.39 -15.41 40.16
C SER A 300 -17.92 -15.80 40.26
N ASP A 301 -17.56 -17.06 39.94
CA ASP A 301 -16.17 -17.50 39.93
C ASP A 301 -15.36 -16.84 38.80
N SER A 302 -15.92 -16.70 37.60
CA SER A 302 -15.25 -16.02 36.49
C SER A 302 -14.97 -14.54 36.81
N LEU A 303 -15.95 -13.85 37.43
CA LEU A 303 -15.77 -12.48 37.91
C LEU A 303 -14.74 -12.41 39.04
N ARG A 304 -14.73 -13.38 39.96
CA ARG A 304 -13.75 -13.43 41.06
C ARG A 304 -12.33 -13.65 40.54
N VAL A 305 -12.14 -14.53 39.56
CA VAL A 305 -10.84 -14.76 38.90
C VAL A 305 -10.37 -13.49 38.21
N ALA A 306 -11.23 -12.83 37.44
CA ALA A 306 -10.92 -11.57 36.79
C ALA A 306 -10.49 -10.46 37.78
N LEU A 307 -11.16 -10.36 38.93
CA LEU A 307 -10.81 -9.42 39.98
C LEU A 307 -9.50 -9.77 40.70
N LEU A 308 -9.19 -11.06 40.86
CA LEU A 308 -7.92 -11.53 41.41
C LEU A 308 -6.74 -11.24 40.47
N ASP A 309 -6.94 -11.37 39.16
CA ASP A 309 -5.94 -11.02 38.15
C ASP A 309 -5.67 -9.51 38.15
N LEU A 310 -6.73 -8.70 38.22
CA LEU A 310 -6.64 -7.24 38.41
C LEU A 310 -5.91 -6.84 39.69
N ALA A 311 -6.04 -7.61 40.78
CA ALA A 311 -5.32 -7.35 42.03
C ALA A 311 -3.80 -7.61 41.90
N GLN A 312 -3.39 -8.49 40.97
CA GLN A 312 -1.98 -8.75 40.67
C GLN A 312 -1.40 -7.74 39.66
N SER A 313 -2.23 -7.23 38.74
CA SER A 313 -1.86 -6.25 37.71
C SER A 313 -2.84 -5.06 37.69
N PRO A 314 -2.71 -4.09 38.62
CA PRO A 314 -3.69 -3.00 38.80
C PRO A 314 -3.80 -2.02 37.63
N ASP A 315 -2.78 -1.95 36.77
CA ASP A 315 -2.74 -1.09 35.58
C ASP A 315 -3.42 -1.72 34.34
N GLU A 316 -3.76 -3.02 34.41
CA GLU A 316 -4.43 -3.73 33.32
C GLU A 316 -5.96 -3.70 33.48
N HIS A 317 -6.66 -4.21 32.46
CA HIS A 317 -8.12 -4.40 32.50
C HIS A 317 -8.43 -5.88 32.32
N ALA A 318 -9.39 -6.39 33.07
CA ALA A 318 -9.92 -7.73 32.85
C ALA A 318 -11.13 -7.66 31.92
N SER A 319 -11.26 -8.63 31.02
CA SER A 319 -12.43 -8.81 30.16
C SER A 319 -12.94 -10.23 30.32
N ILE A 320 -14.24 -10.37 30.59
CA ILE A 320 -14.90 -11.66 30.74
C ILE A 320 -16.21 -11.67 29.95
N GLU A 321 -16.55 -12.82 29.39
CA GLU A 321 -17.86 -13.05 28.78
C GLU A 321 -18.74 -13.79 29.79
N LEU A 322 -19.90 -13.21 30.10
CA LEU A 322 -20.87 -13.77 31.03
C LEU A 322 -22.17 -14.04 30.29
N MET A 323 -22.71 -15.23 30.47
CA MET A 323 -24.05 -15.58 30.02
C MET A 323 -25.02 -15.40 31.19
N LEU A 324 -26.09 -14.65 30.95
CA LEU A 324 -27.21 -14.46 31.86
C LEU A 324 -28.47 -15.04 31.22
N GLU A 325 -29.18 -15.87 31.98
CA GLU A 325 -30.53 -16.32 31.60
C GLU A 325 -31.56 -15.23 31.95
N GLY A 326 -32.49 -14.97 31.02
CA GLY A 326 -33.67 -14.13 31.22
C GLY A 326 -34.87 -14.92 31.78
N GLU A 327 -35.96 -14.22 32.11
CA GLU A 327 -37.14 -14.80 32.80
C GLU A 327 -37.83 -15.95 32.04
N VAL A 328 -37.65 -16.03 30.72
CA VAL A 328 -38.28 -17.04 29.84
C VAL A 328 -37.26 -18.10 29.37
N GLY A 329 -36.07 -18.14 29.99
CA GLY A 329 -34.98 -19.05 29.59
C GLY A 329 -34.23 -18.60 28.33
N GLU A 330 -34.35 -17.32 27.95
CA GLU A 330 -33.53 -16.74 26.88
C GLU A 330 -32.11 -16.47 27.37
N GLU A 331 -31.11 -16.91 26.60
CA GLU A 331 -29.70 -16.61 26.87
C GLU A 331 -29.33 -15.20 26.37
N HIS A 332 -28.75 -14.41 27.27
CA HIS A 332 -28.14 -13.11 26.99
C HIS A 332 -26.66 -13.13 27.33
N TRP A 333 -25.81 -12.72 26.40
CA TRP A 333 -24.36 -12.71 26.57
C TRP A 333 -23.85 -11.29 26.75
N PHE A 334 -23.00 -11.08 27.75
CA PHE A 334 -22.40 -9.80 28.07
C PHE A 334 -20.88 -9.90 28.12
N ASN A 335 -20.18 -8.99 27.46
CA ASN A 335 -18.75 -8.79 27.67
C ASN A 335 -18.57 -7.72 28.75
N VAL A 336 -18.04 -8.12 29.91
CA VAL A 336 -17.78 -7.24 31.05
C VAL A 336 -16.31 -6.89 31.08
N ARG A 337 -16.00 -5.60 31.12
CA ARG A 337 -14.64 -5.07 31.25
C ARG A 337 -14.50 -4.30 32.54
N ILE A 338 -13.47 -4.60 33.33
CA ILE A 338 -13.27 -4.02 34.66
C ILE A 338 -11.82 -3.57 34.81
N ARG A 339 -11.60 -2.44 35.49
CA ARG A 339 -10.27 -1.96 35.92
C ARG A 339 -10.34 -1.28 37.29
N ALA A 340 -9.20 -1.12 37.94
CA ALA A 340 -9.10 -0.34 39.17
C ALA A 340 -9.33 1.17 38.89
N ARG A 341 -10.07 1.85 39.77
CA ARG A 341 -10.34 3.30 39.68
C ARG A 341 -9.09 4.12 40.04
N ASP A 342 -8.32 3.67 41.03
CA ASP A 342 -7.07 4.30 41.47
C ASP A 342 -6.01 3.22 41.79
N PRO A 343 -5.12 2.89 40.83
CA PRO A 343 -4.11 1.85 41.00
C PRO A 343 -3.13 2.10 42.17
N SER A 344 -3.05 3.34 42.68
CA SER A 344 -2.13 3.72 43.76
C SER A 344 -2.66 3.39 45.16
N GLN A 345 -3.96 3.11 45.30
CA GLN A 345 -4.58 2.76 46.56
C GLN A 345 -4.56 1.25 46.79
N ARG A 346 -4.35 0.84 48.05
CA ARG A 346 -4.25 -0.57 48.45
C ARG A 346 -5.58 -1.34 48.37
N SER A 347 -6.69 -0.62 48.24
CA SER A 347 -8.05 -1.16 48.13
C SER A 347 -8.85 -0.25 47.18
N PRO A 348 -8.56 -0.27 45.87
CA PRO A 348 -9.22 0.62 44.94
C PRO A 348 -10.67 0.18 44.70
N GLY A 349 -11.56 1.14 44.55
CA GLY A 349 -12.84 0.86 43.87
C GLY A 349 -12.61 0.48 42.42
N TYR A 350 -13.61 -0.14 41.76
CA TYR A 350 -13.49 -0.58 40.37
C TYR A 350 -14.41 0.23 39.46
N VAL A 351 -13.95 0.50 38.23
CA VAL A 351 -14.77 1.05 37.15
C VAL A 351 -14.83 0.04 36.00
N GLY A 352 -16.01 -0.12 35.42
CA GLY A 352 -16.19 -1.09 34.36
C GLY A 352 -17.39 -0.81 33.47
N SER A 353 -17.46 -1.59 32.41
CA SER A 353 -18.58 -1.57 31.47
C SER A 353 -19.05 -2.99 31.14
N ALA A 354 -20.31 -3.14 30.74
CA ALA A 354 -20.85 -4.39 30.23
C ALA A 354 -21.62 -4.17 28.93
N ALA A 355 -21.11 -4.75 27.85
CA ALA A 355 -21.69 -4.70 26.51
C ALA A 355 -22.47 -5.96 26.19
N ASP A 356 -23.69 -5.82 25.68
CA ASP A 356 -24.50 -6.93 25.19
C ASP A 356 -23.94 -7.45 23.86
N ILE A 357 -23.48 -8.70 23.86
CA ILE A 357 -22.94 -9.42 22.70
C ILE A 357 -23.87 -10.58 22.28
N THR A 358 -25.11 -10.62 22.75
CA THR A 358 -26.08 -11.69 22.46
C THR A 358 -26.31 -11.87 20.95
N ALA A 359 -26.50 -10.77 20.22
CA ALA A 359 -26.68 -10.81 18.77
C ALA A 359 -25.42 -11.33 18.06
N HIS A 360 -24.23 -11.01 18.58
CA HIS A 360 -22.96 -11.49 18.05
C HIS A 360 -22.81 -13.00 18.26
N LYS A 361 -23.06 -13.50 19.48
CA LYS A 361 -23.02 -14.94 19.80
C LYS A 361 -24.05 -15.75 19.01
N ARG A 362 -25.27 -15.23 18.83
CA ARG A 362 -26.31 -15.89 18.00
C ARG A 362 -25.87 -15.97 16.54
N ALA A 363 -25.30 -14.90 15.98
CA ALA A 363 -24.79 -14.90 14.62
C ALA A 363 -23.61 -15.87 14.45
N GLU A 364 -22.68 -15.91 15.42
CA GLU A 364 -21.56 -16.85 15.45
C GLU A 364 -22.04 -18.30 15.47
N ARG A 365 -23.02 -18.62 16.33
CA ARG A 365 -23.58 -19.98 16.42
C ARG A 365 -24.30 -20.41 15.15
N VAL A 366 -25.11 -19.53 14.54
CA VAL A 366 -25.78 -19.81 13.26
C VAL A 366 -24.76 -20.05 12.15
N LEU A 367 -23.71 -19.22 12.09
CA LEU A 367 -22.61 -19.40 11.13
C LEU A 367 -21.89 -20.74 11.32
N GLU A 368 -21.66 -21.16 12.57
CA GLU A 368 -20.99 -22.42 12.87
C GLU A 368 -21.88 -23.63 12.56
N GLU A 369 -23.17 -23.57 12.88
CA GLU A 369 -24.17 -24.59 12.52
C GLU A 369 -24.29 -24.73 10.99
N ASP A 370 -24.42 -23.62 10.25
CA ASP A 370 -24.49 -23.62 8.79
C ASP A 370 -23.22 -24.21 8.16
N LYS A 371 -22.05 -23.88 8.74
CA LYS A 371 -20.76 -24.43 8.31
C LYS A 371 -20.71 -25.94 8.50
N LEU A 372 -21.12 -26.45 9.67
CA LEU A 372 -21.11 -27.89 9.95
C LEU A 372 -22.05 -28.66 9.01
N VAL A 373 -23.25 -28.14 8.76
CA VAL A 373 -24.20 -28.73 7.81
C VAL A 373 -23.63 -28.75 6.39
N ALA A 374 -22.99 -27.66 5.96
CA ALA A 374 -22.34 -27.59 4.65
C ALA A 374 -21.17 -28.59 4.53
N GLU A 375 -20.34 -28.72 5.57
CA GLU A 375 -19.21 -29.66 5.61
C GLU A 375 -19.67 -31.13 5.60
N GLU A 376 -20.72 -31.47 6.35
CA GLU A 376 -21.28 -32.82 6.39
C GLU A 376 -21.94 -33.23 5.06
N ALA A 377 -22.66 -32.30 4.42
CA ALA A 377 -23.22 -32.49 3.09
C ALA A 377 -22.12 -32.76 2.05
N ASN A 378 -21.03 -31.98 2.09
CA ASN A 378 -19.88 -32.19 1.20
C ASN A 378 -19.19 -33.54 1.45
N ARG A 379 -19.01 -33.92 2.72
CA ARG A 379 -18.38 -35.20 3.07
C ARG A 379 -19.19 -36.40 2.56
N THR A 380 -20.52 -36.33 2.68
CA THR A 380 -21.44 -37.37 2.21
C THR A 380 -21.42 -37.47 0.67
N LYS A 381 -21.44 -36.32 -0.02
CA LYS A 381 -21.31 -36.24 -1.49
C LYS A 381 -20.01 -36.90 -1.98
N SER A 382 -18.88 -36.62 -1.34
CA SER A 382 -17.58 -37.20 -1.72
C SER A 382 -17.48 -38.69 -1.44
N SER A 383 -18.04 -39.17 -0.32
CA SER A 383 -18.08 -40.60 0.00
C SER A 383 -18.95 -41.38 -0.99
N PHE A 384 -20.08 -40.80 -1.41
CA PHE A 384 -20.97 -41.41 -2.40
C PHE A 384 -20.26 -41.57 -3.76
N LEU A 385 -19.57 -40.52 -4.23
CA LEU A 385 -18.85 -40.56 -5.50
C LEU A 385 -17.68 -41.54 -5.47
N ALA A 386 -16.93 -41.60 -4.36
CA ALA A 386 -15.83 -42.56 -4.18
C ALA A 386 -16.30 -44.02 -4.28
N ASN A 387 -17.42 -44.35 -3.62
CA ASN A 387 -18.00 -45.70 -3.66
C ASN A 387 -18.57 -46.04 -5.05
N MET A 388 -19.27 -45.10 -5.68
CA MET A 388 -19.82 -45.27 -7.03
C MET A 388 -18.74 -45.62 -8.07
N SER A 389 -17.54 -45.03 -7.99
CA SER A 389 -16.49 -45.38 -8.94
C SER A 389 -16.02 -46.82 -8.82
N HIS A 390 -15.87 -47.35 -7.60
CA HIS A 390 -15.42 -48.72 -7.42
C HIS A 390 -16.46 -49.72 -7.99
N GLU A 391 -17.74 -49.39 -7.80
CA GLU A 391 -18.88 -50.15 -8.34
C GLU A 391 -19.04 -50.01 -9.86
N LEU A 392 -18.59 -48.90 -10.45
CA LEU A 392 -18.60 -48.71 -11.92
C LEU A 392 -17.34 -49.25 -12.60
N ARG A 393 -16.17 -49.19 -11.95
CA ARG A 393 -14.88 -49.66 -12.50
C ARG A 393 -14.86 -51.17 -12.69
N THR A 394 -15.44 -51.90 -11.75
CA THR A 394 -15.46 -53.37 -11.76
C THR A 394 -16.18 -53.95 -12.99
N PRO A 395 -17.44 -53.56 -13.31
CA PRO A 395 -18.10 -54.03 -14.51
C PRO A 395 -17.44 -53.51 -15.80
N MET A 396 -16.87 -52.30 -15.79
CA MET A 396 -16.18 -51.76 -16.95
C MET A 396 -14.89 -52.49 -17.30
N ASN A 397 -14.06 -52.83 -16.30
CA ASN A 397 -12.85 -53.63 -16.51
C ASN A 397 -13.19 -55.05 -17.00
N ALA A 398 -14.31 -55.62 -16.54
CA ALA A 398 -14.81 -56.89 -17.06
C ALA A 398 -15.26 -56.79 -18.52
N ILE A 399 -15.95 -55.71 -18.91
CA ILE A 399 -16.33 -55.46 -20.31
C ILE A 399 -15.07 -55.31 -21.17
N ILE A 400 -14.08 -54.50 -20.76
CA ILE A 400 -12.81 -54.32 -21.49
C ILE A 400 -12.09 -55.67 -21.64
N GLY A 401 -11.91 -56.42 -20.55
CA GLY A 401 -11.25 -57.72 -20.58
C GLY A 401 -11.94 -58.73 -21.49
N MET A 402 -13.27 -58.78 -21.48
CA MET A 402 -14.05 -59.68 -22.35
C MET A 402 -13.97 -59.25 -23.82
N THR A 403 -13.86 -57.94 -24.06
CA THR A 403 -13.71 -57.39 -25.41
C THR A 403 -12.30 -57.67 -25.96
N ASP A 404 -11.25 -57.55 -25.13
CA ASP A 404 -9.88 -57.91 -25.49
C ASP A 404 -9.75 -59.40 -25.80
N LEU A 405 -10.30 -60.27 -24.93
CA LEU A 405 -10.33 -61.72 -25.17
C LEU A 405 -11.09 -62.08 -26.45
N ALA A 406 -12.19 -61.39 -26.76
CA ALA A 406 -12.91 -61.60 -28.01
C ALA A 406 -12.09 -61.16 -29.23
N LEU A 407 -11.39 -60.00 -29.15
CA LEU A 407 -10.54 -59.48 -30.21
C LEU A 407 -9.35 -60.40 -30.57
N GLU A 408 -8.91 -61.22 -29.61
CA GLU A 408 -7.89 -62.26 -29.80
C GLU A 408 -8.40 -63.53 -30.51
N THR A 409 -9.72 -63.67 -30.71
CA THR A 409 -10.29 -64.81 -31.44
C THR A 409 -10.37 -64.56 -32.96
N ALA A 410 -10.73 -65.61 -33.72
CA ALA A 410 -11.01 -65.48 -35.15
C ALA A 410 -12.35 -64.72 -35.36
N LEU A 411 -12.26 -63.49 -35.85
CA LEU A 411 -13.39 -62.58 -36.08
C LEU A 411 -13.40 -62.10 -37.53
N SER A 412 -14.58 -61.74 -38.05
CA SER A 412 -14.69 -60.97 -39.29
C SER A 412 -14.23 -59.51 -39.07
N ASP A 413 -13.86 -58.81 -40.15
CA ASP A 413 -13.45 -57.39 -40.08
C ASP A 413 -14.53 -56.49 -39.47
N GLU A 414 -15.80 -56.80 -39.74
CA GLU A 414 -16.95 -56.07 -39.17
C GLU A 414 -17.10 -56.33 -37.66
N GLN A 415 -16.95 -57.58 -37.20
CA GLN A 415 -16.99 -57.93 -35.78
C GLN A 415 -15.81 -57.32 -35.00
N ARG A 416 -14.61 -57.32 -35.60
CA ARG A 416 -13.42 -56.69 -35.03
C ARG A 416 -13.60 -55.17 -34.90
N SER A 417 -14.20 -54.53 -35.90
CA SER A 417 -14.56 -53.11 -35.85
C SER A 417 -15.56 -52.79 -34.72
N PHE A 418 -16.64 -53.57 -34.58
CA PHE A 418 -17.62 -53.37 -33.50
C PHE A 418 -17.04 -53.55 -32.11
N LEU A 419 -16.23 -54.59 -31.91
CA LEU A 419 -15.54 -54.83 -30.64
C LEU A 419 -14.50 -53.74 -30.35
N GLY A 420 -13.78 -53.25 -31.37
CA GLY A 420 -12.89 -52.09 -31.24
C GLY A 420 -13.63 -50.82 -30.79
N HIS A 421 -14.80 -50.55 -31.36
CA HIS A 421 -15.65 -49.42 -30.93
C HIS A 421 -16.18 -49.61 -29.51
N ALA A 422 -16.63 -50.81 -29.14
CA ALA A 422 -17.10 -51.11 -27.79
C ALA A 422 -15.98 -50.94 -26.74
N ARG A 423 -14.76 -51.39 -27.06
CA ARG A 423 -13.58 -51.19 -26.20
C ARG A 423 -13.26 -49.72 -25.99
N THR A 424 -13.19 -48.96 -27.09
CA THR A 424 -12.92 -47.51 -27.04
C THR A 424 -13.98 -46.77 -26.22
N ALA A 425 -15.26 -47.12 -26.37
CA ALA A 425 -16.34 -46.54 -25.58
C ALA A 425 -16.21 -46.87 -24.09
N ALA A 426 -15.77 -48.09 -23.76
CA ALA A 426 -15.56 -48.53 -22.39
C ALA A 426 -14.36 -47.83 -21.72
N GLU A 427 -13.25 -47.68 -22.43
CA GLU A 427 -12.07 -46.93 -21.98
C GLU A 427 -12.40 -45.46 -21.74
N ASN A 428 -13.15 -44.84 -22.65
CA ASN A 428 -13.62 -43.46 -22.51
C ASN A 428 -14.52 -43.28 -21.28
N LEU A 429 -15.48 -44.18 -21.05
CA LEU A 429 -16.34 -44.10 -19.87
C LEU A 429 -15.55 -44.22 -18.55
N LEU A 430 -14.53 -45.09 -18.54
CA LEU A 430 -13.64 -45.23 -17.37
C LEU A 430 -12.84 -43.95 -17.10
N ALA A 431 -12.35 -43.29 -18.15
CA ALA A 431 -11.67 -42.00 -18.06
C ALA A 431 -12.59 -40.92 -17.47
N ILE A 432 -13.84 -40.82 -17.95
CA ILE A 432 -14.85 -39.88 -17.44
C ILE A 432 -15.15 -40.12 -15.95
N ILE A 433 -15.31 -41.38 -15.54
CA ILE A 433 -15.57 -41.73 -14.13
C ILE A 433 -14.38 -41.32 -13.25
N ASN A 434 -13.16 -41.56 -13.71
CA ASN A 434 -11.96 -41.16 -12.97
C ASN A 434 -11.82 -39.63 -12.89
N GLU A 435 -12.17 -38.88 -13.94
CA GLU A 435 -12.21 -37.41 -13.91
C GLU A 435 -13.21 -36.87 -12.88
N ILE A 436 -14.42 -37.42 -12.82
CA ILE A 436 -15.46 -37.02 -11.85
C ILE A 436 -15.02 -37.30 -10.41
N LEU A 437 -14.36 -38.43 -10.18
CA LEU A 437 -13.80 -38.76 -8.88
C LEU A 437 -12.69 -37.82 -8.46
N ASP A 438 -11.73 -37.57 -9.35
CA ASP A 438 -10.61 -36.68 -9.07
C ASP A 438 -11.15 -35.28 -8.76
N PHE A 439 -12.18 -34.83 -9.50
CA PHE A 439 -12.94 -33.62 -9.19
C PHE A 439 -13.55 -33.64 -7.77
N SER A 440 -14.23 -34.72 -7.38
CA SER A 440 -14.82 -34.85 -6.05
C SER A 440 -13.79 -34.91 -4.91
N LYS A 441 -12.66 -35.58 -5.12
CA LYS A 441 -11.54 -35.61 -4.16
C LYS A 441 -10.92 -34.22 -4.00
N MET A 442 -10.78 -33.48 -5.09
CA MET A 442 -10.31 -32.09 -5.06
C MET A 442 -11.28 -31.15 -4.34
N GLU A 443 -12.60 -31.29 -4.54
CA GLU A 443 -13.64 -30.49 -3.86
C GLU A 443 -13.59 -30.70 -2.34
N SER A 444 -13.36 -31.93 -1.89
CA SER A 444 -13.22 -32.28 -0.46
C SER A 444 -11.84 -32.02 0.16
N GLY A 445 -10.88 -31.52 -0.64
CA GLY A 445 -9.52 -31.21 -0.19
C GLY A 445 -8.59 -32.42 0.04
N ARG A 446 -9.05 -33.66 -0.20
CA ARG A 446 -8.36 -34.94 0.08
C ARG A 446 -7.39 -35.41 -1.01
N LEU A 447 -6.95 -34.51 -1.90
CA LEU A 447 -5.99 -34.87 -2.94
C LEU A 447 -4.56 -34.65 -2.42
N ASP A 448 -3.84 -35.74 -2.22
CA ASP A 448 -2.43 -35.74 -1.81
C ASP A 448 -1.55 -35.47 -3.05
N PHE A 449 -0.61 -34.53 -2.92
CA PHE A 449 0.39 -34.23 -3.94
C PHE A 449 1.70 -34.91 -3.57
N GLU A 450 2.32 -35.55 -4.56
CA GLU A 450 3.65 -36.10 -4.38
C GLU A 450 4.71 -34.99 -4.51
N HIS A 451 5.81 -35.14 -3.78
CA HIS A 451 6.98 -34.26 -3.90
C HIS A 451 8.18 -35.14 -4.19
N ILE A 452 8.42 -35.39 -5.48
CA ILE A 452 9.46 -36.30 -5.97
C ILE A 452 10.37 -35.60 -6.97
N PRO A 453 11.65 -35.98 -7.07
CA PRO A 453 12.57 -35.44 -8.06
C PRO A 453 12.19 -35.92 -9.47
N PHE A 454 12.14 -35.01 -10.45
CA PHE A 454 11.85 -35.33 -11.84
C PHE A 454 12.51 -34.36 -12.82
N GLY A 455 12.64 -34.79 -14.07
CA GLY A 455 13.07 -33.97 -15.21
C GLY A 455 11.87 -33.29 -15.87
N LEU A 456 11.84 -31.96 -15.92
CA LEU A 456 10.74 -31.20 -16.50
C LEU A 456 10.53 -31.51 -17.99
N ARG A 457 11.62 -31.56 -18.76
CA ARG A 457 11.58 -31.79 -20.22
C ARG A 457 11.00 -33.15 -20.55
N ASP A 458 11.34 -34.18 -19.77
CA ASP A 458 10.77 -35.52 -19.89
C ASP A 458 9.28 -35.54 -19.50
N CYS A 459 8.90 -34.79 -18.47
CA CYS A 459 7.49 -34.65 -18.06
C CYS A 459 6.64 -34.05 -19.19
N VAL A 460 7.13 -32.98 -19.82
CA VAL A 460 6.47 -32.29 -20.94
C VAL A 460 6.43 -33.19 -22.19
N GLU A 461 7.53 -33.83 -22.57
CA GLU A 461 7.58 -34.74 -23.74
C GLU A 461 6.55 -35.88 -23.61
N GLN A 462 6.45 -36.49 -22.43
CA GLN A 462 5.49 -37.56 -22.17
C GLN A 462 4.03 -37.07 -22.22
N ALA A 463 3.75 -35.81 -21.84
CA ALA A 463 2.43 -35.21 -22.05
C ALA A 463 2.09 -35.12 -23.55
N PHE A 464 3.03 -34.62 -24.36
CA PHE A 464 2.90 -34.46 -25.81
C PHE A 464 2.83 -35.80 -26.58
N ALA A 465 3.63 -36.78 -26.18
CA ALA A 465 3.70 -38.09 -26.84
C ALA A 465 2.33 -38.79 -26.88
N THR A 466 1.50 -38.59 -25.85
CA THR A 466 0.16 -39.19 -25.75
C THR A 466 -0.82 -38.64 -26.78
N HIS A 467 -0.52 -37.50 -27.43
CA HIS A 467 -1.46 -36.79 -28.33
C HIS A 467 -0.92 -36.62 -29.76
N ARG A 468 0.31 -37.08 -30.02
CA ARG A 468 0.99 -36.96 -31.31
C ARG A 468 0.25 -37.68 -32.45
N ASP A 469 -0.27 -38.88 -32.19
CA ASP A 469 -1.05 -39.65 -33.19
C ASP A 469 -2.37 -38.96 -33.54
N ILE A 470 -3.01 -38.29 -32.58
CA ILE A 470 -4.26 -37.56 -32.78
C ILE A 470 -4.00 -36.32 -33.65
N ALA A 471 -2.95 -35.56 -33.34
CA ALA A 471 -2.52 -34.42 -34.13
C ALA A 471 -2.16 -34.82 -35.57
N ALA A 472 -1.40 -35.90 -35.74
CA ALA A 472 -1.01 -36.41 -37.05
C ALA A 472 -2.21 -36.85 -37.90
N ARG A 473 -3.22 -37.50 -37.31
CA ARG A 473 -4.46 -37.88 -38.02
C ARG A 473 -5.27 -36.67 -38.48
N LYS A 474 -5.23 -35.56 -37.72
CA LYS A 474 -5.88 -34.29 -38.09
C LYS A 474 -5.02 -33.40 -39.00
N GLY A 475 -3.74 -33.75 -39.21
CA GLY A 475 -2.80 -32.90 -39.94
C GLY A 475 -2.46 -31.59 -39.22
N LEU A 476 -2.51 -31.58 -37.89
CA LEU A 476 -2.18 -30.40 -37.06
C LEU A 476 -0.70 -30.40 -36.67
N LEU A 477 -0.05 -29.24 -36.73
CA LEU A 477 1.29 -29.05 -36.20
C LEU A 477 1.22 -29.02 -34.66
N MET A 478 1.94 -29.92 -33.99
CA MET A 478 1.98 -29.99 -32.53
C MET A 478 3.43 -29.89 -32.04
N GLU A 479 3.74 -28.81 -31.34
CA GLU A 479 5.10 -28.55 -30.84
C GLU A 479 5.10 -28.07 -29.39
N TYR A 480 6.26 -28.22 -28.74
CA TYR A 480 6.51 -27.55 -27.47
C TYR A 480 7.91 -26.94 -27.45
N ARG A 481 8.07 -25.88 -26.66
CA ARG A 481 9.35 -25.24 -26.38
C ARG A 481 9.50 -25.02 -24.88
N VAL A 482 10.60 -25.52 -24.32
CA VAL A 482 10.99 -25.26 -22.92
C VAL A 482 12.18 -24.32 -22.93
N ASP A 483 12.00 -23.15 -22.34
CA ASP A 483 13.01 -22.10 -22.25
C ASP A 483 14.31 -22.64 -21.60
N PRO A 484 15.50 -22.28 -22.10
CA PRO A 484 16.78 -22.71 -21.52
C PRO A 484 17.00 -22.25 -20.08
N THR A 485 16.35 -21.16 -19.66
CA THR A 485 16.43 -20.63 -18.28
C THR A 485 15.69 -21.47 -17.26
N VAL A 486 14.84 -22.40 -17.71
CA VAL A 486 14.08 -23.30 -16.86
C VAL A 486 14.96 -24.47 -16.42
N PRO A 487 15.20 -24.65 -15.10
CA PRO A 487 15.94 -25.79 -14.58
C PRO A 487 15.18 -27.09 -14.87
N ASP A 488 15.90 -28.13 -15.31
CA ASP A 488 15.29 -29.41 -15.65
C ASP A 488 15.09 -30.30 -14.42
N ALA A 489 16.04 -30.27 -13.48
CA ALA A 489 16.00 -31.03 -12.23
C ALA A 489 15.13 -30.31 -11.18
N LEU A 490 13.85 -30.68 -11.15
CA LEU A 490 12.84 -30.12 -10.25
C LEU A 490 12.32 -31.18 -9.28
N GLU A 491 11.65 -30.74 -8.22
CA GLU A 491 10.96 -31.58 -7.26
C GLU A 491 9.51 -31.13 -7.12
N GLY A 492 8.57 -32.08 -7.15
CA GLY A 492 7.12 -31.83 -7.13
C GLY A 492 6.33 -33.04 -7.63
N ASP A 493 5.11 -32.81 -8.13
CA ASP A 493 4.24 -33.87 -8.65
C ASP A 493 4.22 -33.88 -10.19
N PRO A 494 5.06 -34.71 -10.85
CA PRO A 494 5.08 -34.79 -12.32
C PRO A 494 3.81 -35.39 -12.91
N HIS A 495 3.03 -36.17 -12.15
CA HIS A 495 1.78 -36.74 -12.66
C HIS A 495 0.72 -35.66 -12.81
N ARG A 496 0.57 -34.79 -11.80
CA ARG A 496 -0.40 -33.67 -11.84
C ARG A 496 0.02 -32.59 -12.82
N LEU A 497 1.30 -32.26 -12.92
CA LEU A 497 1.80 -31.33 -13.92
C LEU A 497 1.48 -31.82 -15.34
N ARG A 498 1.73 -33.10 -15.61
CA ARG A 498 1.41 -33.73 -16.90
C ARG A 498 -0.09 -33.73 -17.18
N GLN A 499 -0.92 -34.02 -16.18
CA GLN A 499 -2.37 -34.00 -16.30
C GLN A 499 -2.90 -32.61 -16.68
N ILE A 500 -2.37 -31.54 -16.07
CA ILE A 500 -2.71 -30.15 -16.43
C ILE A 500 -2.38 -29.90 -17.91
N ILE A 501 -1.17 -30.26 -18.35
CA ILE A 501 -0.73 -30.06 -19.73
C ILE A 501 -1.59 -30.87 -20.71
N GLN A 502 -1.87 -32.14 -20.41
CA GLN A 502 -2.72 -33.00 -21.25
C GLN A 502 -4.14 -32.45 -21.41
N ASN A 503 -4.75 -31.94 -20.34
CA ASN A 503 -6.08 -31.34 -20.41
C ASN A 503 -6.13 -30.13 -21.35
N LEU A 504 -5.08 -29.31 -21.36
CA LEU A 504 -4.97 -28.15 -22.25
C LEU A 504 -4.69 -28.58 -23.70
N LEU A 505 -3.78 -29.53 -23.93
CA LEU A 505 -3.47 -30.05 -25.27
C LEU A 505 -4.66 -30.78 -25.90
N SER A 506 -5.39 -31.59 -25.12
CA SER A 506 -6.58 -32.26 -25.59
C SER A 506 -7.67 -31.26 -25.99
N ASN A 507 -7.80 -30.14 -25.27
CA ASN A 507 -8.72 -29.08 -25.67
C ASN A 507 -8.26 -28.38 -26.96
N GLY A 508 -6.98 -28.01 -27.07
CA GLY A 508 -6.44 -27.40 -28.29
C GLY A 508 -6.65 -28.27 -29.53
N LEU A 509 -6.35 -29.58 -29.44
CA LEU A 509 -6.58 -30.53 -30.54
C LEU A 509 -8.06 -30.78 -30.86
N LYS A 510 -8.92 -30.67 -29.85
CA LYS A 510 -10.37 -30.89 -30.01
C LYS A 510 -11.01 -29.76 -30.81
N PHE A 511 -10.60 -28.52 -30.58
CA PHE A 511 -11.22 -27.32 -31.17
C PHE A 511 -10.45 -26.73 -32.35
N THR A 512 -9.31 -27.33 -32.72
CA THR A 512 -8.55 -26.99 -33.92
C THR A 512 -8.78 -28.07 -34.98
N ASP A 513 -9.24 -27.66 -36.16
CA ASP A 513 -9.39 -28.55 -37.32
C ASP A 513 -8.21 -28.42 -38.29
N HIS A 514 -7.64 -27.21 -38.44
CA HIS A 514 -6.45 -26.92 -39.24
C HIS A 514 -5.55 -25.91 -38.51
N GLY A 515 -4.23 -26.01 -38.69
CA GLY A 515 -3.25 -25.12 -38.05
C GLY A 515 -2.41 -25.83 -37.00
N HIS A 516 -2.26 -25.24 -35.80
CA HIS A 516 -1.30 -25.72 -34.82
C HIS A 516 -1.77 -25.68 -33.36
N VAL A 517 -1.11 -26.48 -32.53
CA VAL A 517 -1.19 -26.46 -31.07
C VAL A 517 0.24 -26.42 -30.51
N VAL A 518 0.62 -25.32 -29.87
CA VAL A 518 1.99 -25.08 -29.40
C VAL A 518 2.01 -24.82 -27.90
N ALA A 519 2.85 -25.54 -27.15
CA ALA A 519 3.12 -25.20 -25.75
C ALA A 519 4.44 -24.46 -25.57
N ARG A 520 4.47 -23.39 -24.78
CA ARG A 520 5.69 -22.71 -24.35
C ARG A 520 5.81 -22.79 -22.84
N ILE A 521 6.98 -23.17 -22.35
CA ILE A 521 7.29 -23.30 -20.93
C ILE A 521 8.43 -22.34 -20.63
N THR A 522 8.21 -21.37 -19.75
CA THR A 522 9.17 -20.35 -19.32
C THR A 522 9.27 -20.32 -17.80
N ALA A 523 10.34 -19.72 -17.25
CA ALA A 523 10.44 -19.45 -15.82
C ALA A 523 10.15 -17.96 -15.56
N GLU A 524 9.20 -17.66 -14.67
CA GLU A 524 8.97 -16.28 -14.22
C GLU A 524 9.98 -15.85 -13.18
N GLN A 525 10.33 -16.77 -12.27
CA GLN A 525 11.28 -16.57 -11.20
C GLN A 525 12.08 -17.84 -10.98
N VAL A 526 13.40 -17.69 -10.88
CA VAL A 526 14.33 -18.78 -10.54
C VAL A 526 15.17 -18.31 -9.37
N SER A 527 15.16 -19.09 -8.29
CA SER A 527 16.02 -18.92 -7.11
C SER A 527 16.85 -20.20 -6.90
N ASP A 528 17.70 -20.20 -5.88
CA ASP A 528 18.50 -21.38 -5.53
C ASP A 528 17.66 -22.54 -5.01
N ALA A 529 16.47 -22.26 -4.44
CA ALA A 529 15.58 -23.28 -3.86
C ALA A 529 14.30 -23.52 -4.66
N GLU A 530 13.80 -22.51 -5.38
CA GLU A 530 12.46 -22.55 -5.99
C GLU A 530 12.46 -21.98 -7.41
N CYS A 531 11.61 -22.54 -8.27
CA CYS A 531 11.34 -22.09 -9.63
C CYS A 531 9.83 -21.94 -9.85
N VAL A 532 9.39 -20.76 -10.31
CA VAL A 532 8.03 -20.50 -10.75
C VAL A 532 7.98 -20.70 -12.27
N LEU A 533 7.33 -21.77 -12.70
CA LEU A 533 7.10 -22.08 -14.11
C LEU A 533 5.85 -21.36 -14.61
N ARG A 534 5.92 -20.83 -15.84
CA ARG A 534 4.77 -20.40 -16.63
C ARG A 534 4.67 -21.31 -17.86
N VAL A 535 3.51 -21.88 -18.09
CA VAL A 535 3.22 -22.74 -19.25
C VAL A 535 2.06 -22.15 -20.02
N SER A 536 2.26 -21.83 -21.29
CA SER A 536 1.21 -21.38 -22.20
C SER A 536 0.94 -22.43 -23.27
N VAL A 537 -0.32 -22.77 -23.52
CA VAL A 537 -0.76 -23.63 -24.61
C VAL A 537 -1.62 -22.80 -25.56
N GLU A 538 -1.12 -22.63 -26.77
CA GLU A 538 -1.72 -21.85 -27.86
C GLU A 538 -2.31 -22.81 -28.91
N ASP A 539 -3.53 -22.54 -29.35
CA ASP A 539 -4.20 -23.25 -30.44
C ASP A 539 -4.77 -22.26 -31.45
N THR A 540 -4.87 -22.67 -32.72
CA THR A 540 -5.48 -21.88 -33.82
C THR A 540 -6.91 -22.32 -34.13
N GLY A 541 -7.65 -22.76 -33.11
CA GLY A 541 -9.01 -23.25 -33.26
C GLY A 541 -10.05 -22.15 -33.42
N VAL A 542 -11.32 -22.51 -33.24
CA VAL A 542 -12.49 -21.61 -33.37
C VAL A 542 -12.50 -20.43 -32.39
N GLY A 543 -11.61 -20.42 -31.40
CA GLY A 543 -11.57 -19.40 -30.36
C GLY A 543 -12.80 -19.39 -29.45
N ILE A 544 -12.80 -18.47 -28.48
CA ILE A 544 -13.83 -18.32 -27.45
C ILE A 544 -14.35 -16.88 -27.46
N SER A 545 -15.66 -16.72 -27.67
CA SER A 545 -16.35 -15.43 -27.63
C SER A 545 -16.34 -14.80 -26.24
N ASP A 546 -16.28 -13.47 -26.15
CA ASP A 546 -16.22 -12.70 -24.89
C ASP A 546 -17.26 -13.11 -23.84
N GLY A 547 -18.50 -13.39 -24.26
CA GLY A 547 -19.58 -13.83 -23.34
C GLY A 547 -19.35 -15.18 -22.66
N HIS A 548 -18.42 -16.01 -23.17
CA HIS A 548 -18.15 -17.36 -22.68
C HIS A 548 -16.81 -17.50 -21.96
N GLN A 549 -15.89 -16.54 -22.08
CA GLN A 549 -14.51 -16.63 -21.55
C GLN A 549 -14.45 -16.82 -20.03
N HIS A 550 -15.39 -16.27 -19.26
CA HIS A 550 -15.43 -16.45 -17.81
C HIS A 550 -16.02 -17.80 -17.38
N ARG A 551 -16.83 -18.43 -18.24
CA ARG A 551 -17.60 -19.63 -17.93
C ARG A 551 -16.90 -20.94 -18.32
N ILE A 552 -15.86 -20.88 -19.15
CA ILE A 552 -15.11 -22.07 -19.61
C ILE A 552 -14.40 -22.83 -18.49
N PHE A 553 -14.14 -22.17 -17.36
CA PHE A 553 -13.50 -22.79 -16.19
C PHE A 553 -14.51 -23.36 -15.18
N GLU A 554 -15.81 -23.13 -15.38
CA GLU A 554 -16.86 -23.68 -14.53
C GLU A 554 -17.07 -25.17 -14.85
N ALA A 555 -17.22 -25.99 -13.81
CA ALA A 555 -17.48 -27.42 -13.97
C ALA A 555 -18.81 -27.65 -14.69
N PHE A 556 -18.82 -28.58 -15.66
CA PHE A 556 -19.98 -28.95 -16.47
C PHE A 556 -20.49 -27.87 -17.43
N THR A 557 -19.77 -26.75 -17.60
CA THR A 557 -20.16 -25.72 -18.56
C THR A 557 -19.64 -26.06 -19.96
N GLN A 558 -20.55 -26.08 -20.94
CA GLN A 558 -20.27 -26.35 -22.34
C GLN A 558 -20.80 -25.21 -23.20
N VAL A 559 -19.99 -24.70 -24.13
CA VAL A 559 -20.24 -23.44 -24.86
C VAL A 559 -21.26 -23.58 -26.01
N ASP A 560 -21.48 -24.78 -26.58
CA ASP A 560 -22.46 -24.99 -27.67
C ASP A 560 -23.04 -26.41 -27.75
N GLU A 561 -24.36 -26.55 -27.94
CA GLU A 561 -25.09 -27.82 -28.18
C GLU A 561 -24.89 -28.42 -29.60
N SER A 562 -24.40 -27.61 -30.55
CA SER A 562 -24.20 -27.99 -31.96
C SER A 562 -22.81 -28.59 -32.23
N ALA A 563 -21.76 -28.08 -31.57
CA ALA A 563 -20.39 -28.59 -31.62
C ALA A 563 -20.21 -29.89 -30.81
N THR A 564 -21.01 -30.09 -29.76
CA THR A 564 -21.03 -31.30 -28.91
C THR A 564 -21.41 -32.57 -29.63
N ARG A 565 -22.17 -32.50 -30.74
CA ARG A 565 -22.53 -33.68 -31.53
C ARG A 565 -21.36 -34.24 -32.36
N ARG A 566 -20.33 -33.43 -32.64
CA ARG A 566 -19.14 -33.86 -33.39
C ARG A 566 -17.94 -34.22 -32.49
N HIS A 567 -17.83 -33.66 -31.28
CA HIS A 567 -16.60 -33.74 -30.47
C HIS A 567 -16.83 -33.99 -28.95
N GLY A 568 -17.84 -34.78 -28.57
CA GLY A 568 -18.27 -35.01 -27.17
C GLY A 568 -17.18 -34.93 -26.08
N GLY A 569 -17.45 -34.22 -24.98
CA GLY A 569 -16.55 -34.11 -23.82
C GLY A 569 -17.30 -33.82 -22.52
N THR A 570 -16.66 -34.02 -21.39
CA THR A 570 -17.26 -33.95 -20.04
C THR A 570 -17.47 -32.53 -19.51
N GLY A 571 -16.79 -31.53 -20.09
CA GLY A 571 -16.76 -30.17 -19.54
C GLY A 571 -16.02 -30.06 -18.21
N LEU A 572 -15.26 -31.09 -17.81
CA LEU A 572 -14.52 -31.13 -16.54
C LEU A 572 -13.02 -30.82 -16.71
N GLY A 573 -12.43 -31.08 -17.87
CA GLY A 573 -10.97 -31.01 -18.07
C GLY A 573 -10.33 -29.66 -17.71
N LEU A 574 -10.96 -28.55 -18.08
CA LEU A 574 -10.45 -27.20 -17.78
C LEU A 574 -10.66 -26.81 -16.30
N ALA A 575 -11.78 -27.22 -15.71
CA ALA A 575 -12.06 -27.04 -14.28
C ALA A 575 -11.10 -27.84 -13.39
N VAL A 576 -10.79 -29.09 -13.79
CA VAL A 576 -9.78 -29.95 -13.17
C VAL A 576 -8.39 -29.31 -13.28
N ALA A 577 -8.00 -28.83 -14.47
CA ALA A 577 -6.72 -28.17 -14.67
C ALA A 577 -6.57 -26.92 -13.79
N ARG A 578 -7.61 -26.07 -13.70
CA ARG A 578 -7.62 -24.89 -12.83
C ARG A 578 -7.42 -25.27 -11.37
N ARG A 579 -8.15 -26.26 -10.88
CA ARG A 579 -8.09 -26.66 -9.47
C ARG A 579 -6.76 -27.30 -9.08
N LEU A 580 -6.17 -28.09 -9.99
CA LEU A 580 -4.82 -28.64 -9.81
C LEU A 580 -3.77 -27.53 -9.74
N VAL A 581 -3.85 -26.54 -10.64
CA VAL A 581 -2.97 -25.37 -10.65
C VAL A 581 -3.09 -24.55 -9.35
N GLU A 582 -4.31 -24.27 -8.88
CA GLU A 582 -4.54 -23.56 -7.60
C GLU A 582 -3.90 -24.30 -6.41
N ARG A 583 -3.99 -25.63 -6.39
CA ARG A 583 -3.38 -26.48 -5.35
C ARG A 583 -1.86 -26.60 -5.47
N MET A 584 -1.31 -26.42 -6.67
CA MET A 584 0.13 -26.30 -6.92
C MET A 584 0.63 -24.85 -6.72
N ASN A 585 -0.12 -24.04 -5.98
CA ASN A 585 0.18 -22.63 -5.66
C ASN A 585 0.43 -21.76 -6.90
N GLY A 586 -0.38 -21.95 -7.94
CA GLY A 586 -0.34 -21.14 -9.15
C GLY A 586 -1.71 -20.74 -9.65
N GLN A 587 -1.77 -20.20 -10.86
CA GLN A 587 -2.99 -19.64 -11.45
C GLN A 587 -3.11 -20.06 -12.91
N LEU A 588 -4.31 -20.48 -13.36
CA LEU A 588 -4.63 -20.80 -14.76
C LEU A 588 -5.59 -19.74 -15.31
N GLU A 589 -5.23 -19.13 -16.43
CA GLU A 589 -5.97 -18.05 -17.07
C GLU A 589 -6.07 -18.25 -18.59
N LEU A 590 -7.05 -17.58 -19.20
CA LEU A 590 -7.11 -17.39 -20.64
C LEU A 590 -6.34 -16.10 -20.97
N ALA A 591 -5.15 -16.24 -21.56
CA ALA A 591 -4.28 -15.10 -21.87
C ALA A 591 -4.76 -14.31 -23.08
N SER A 592 -5.30 -15.01 -24.09
CA SER A 592 -5.91 -14.40 -25.26
C SER A 592 -6.86 -15.39 -25.94
N SER A 593 -7.91 -14.87 -26.56
CA SER A 593 -8.80 -15.66 -27.39
C SER A 593 -9.57 -14.74 -28.31
N THR A 594 -9.58 -15.05 -29.59
CA THR A 594 -10.38 -14.34 -30.59
C THR A 594 -11.13 -15.38 -31.43
N PRO A 595 -12.45 -15.21 -31.63
CA PRO A 595 -13.23 -16.09 -32.49
C PRO A 595 -12.58 -16.28 -33.87
N ASP A 596 -12.53 -17.52 -34.34
CA ASP A 596 -11.94 -17.96 -35.61
C ASP A 596 -10.42 -17.72 -35.79
N ILE A 597 -9.71 -17.31 -34.74
CA ILE A 597 -8.24 -17.14 -34.75
C ILE A 597 -7.57 -18.16 -33.83
N GLY A 598 -8.11 -18.40 -32.63
CA GLY A 598 -7.52 -19.33 -31.68
C GLY A 598 -7.69 -18.94 -30.21
N SER A 599 -7.05 -19.70 -29.34
CA SER A 599 -7.04 -19.46 -27.89
C SER A 599 -5.66 -19.76 -27.30
N THR A 600 -5.26 -18.98 -26.30
CA THR A 600 -4.04 -19.22 -25.51
C THR A 600 -4.39 -19.32 -24.04
N PHE A 601 -4.18 -20.50 -23.47
CA PHE A 601 -4.30 -20.75 -22.04
C PHE A 601 -2.94 -20.65 -21.39
N THR A 602 -2.82 -19.97 -20.26
CA THR A 602 -1.55 -19.86 -19.52
C THR A 602 -1.76 -20.25 -18.08
N PHE A 603 -0.87 -21.09 -17.54
CA PHE A 603 -0.83 -21.36 -16.11
C PHE A 603 0.55 -21.17 -15.50
N THR A 604 0.57 -20.91 -14.19
CA THR A 604 1.78 -20.89 -13.38
C THR A 604 1.80 -22.03 -12.37
N VAL A 605 2.98 -22.54 -12.01
CA VAL A 605 3.17 -23.48 -10.89
C VAL A 605 4.49 -23.21 -10.20
N LYS A 606 4.54 -23.42 -8.87
CA LYS A 606 5.74 -23.26 -8.07
C LYS A 606 6.35 -24.63 -7.75
N LEU A 607 7.63 -24.83 -8.08
CA LEU A 607 8.35 -26.09 -7.89
C LEU A 607 9.71 -25.87 -7.19
N THR A 608 10.20 -26.90 -6.52
CA THR A 608 11.49 -26.85 -5.80
C THR A 608 12.62 -27.27 -6.75
N ARG A 609 13.80 -26.63 -6.65
CA ARG A 609 14.98 -26.94 -7.47
C ARG A 609 15.91 -27.92 -6.74
N GLN A 610 16.48 -28.87 -7.46
CA GLN A 610 17.44 -29.83 -6.89
C GLN A 610 18.84 -29.16 -6.68
N PRO A 611 19.49 -29.31 -5.51
CA PRO A 611 20.84 -28.77 -5.28
C PRO A 611 21.94 -29.57 -6.00
N GLY A 612 22.92 -28.89 -6.62
CA GLY A 612 24.17 -29.50 -7.07
C GLY A 612 24.26 -29.96 -8.54
N ALA A 613 23.35 -29.54 -9.41
CA ALA A 613 23.41 -29.85 -10.84
C ALA A 613 24.25 -28.82 -11.62
N ASP A 614 25.57 -28.84 -11.45
CA ASP A 614 26.51 -28.20 -12.39
C ASP A 614 27.82 -29.02 -12.53
N THR A 615 28.14 -29.37 -13.79
CA THR A 615 29.43 -29.79 -14.38
C THR A 615 30.05 -31.16 -14.08
N GLU A 616 30.27 -31.96 -15.14
CA GLU A 616 31.55 -32.66 -15.40
C GLU A 616 31.86 -32.63 -16.91
N ALA A 617 33.07 -32.17 -17.26
CA ALA A 617 33.59 -32.06 -18.63
C ALA A 617 34.35 -33.33 -19.03
N LEU A 618 34.20 -33.79 -20.28
CA LEU A 618 34.93 -34.92 -20.85
C LEU A 618 35.57 -34.58 -22.20
N ASP A 619 36.88 -34.84 -22.28
CA ASP A 619 37.81 -34.55 -23.36
C ASP A 619 38.28 -35.89 -23.97
N VAL A 620 37.76 -36.33 -25.13
CA VAL A 620 38.15 -37.62 -25.76
C VAL A 620 38.12 -37.56 -27.32
N PRO A 621 39.16 -38.04 -28.03
CA PRO A 621 39.18 -38.18 -29.50
C PRO A 621 38.52 -39.49 -30.01
N LEU A 622 37.42 -39.36 -30.76
CA LEU A 622 36.58 -40.44 -31.31
C LEU A 622 37.28 -41.40 -32.33
N GLU A 623 38.34 -40.94 -32.97
CA GLU A 623 38.99 -41.60 -34.12
C GLU A 623 39.67 -42.94 -33.76
N THR A 624 39.82 -43.23 -32.46
CA THR A 624 40.47 -44.45 -31.94
C THR A 624 39.49 -45.60 -31.67
N LEU A 625 38.18 -45.37 -31.78
CA LEU A 625 37.16 -46.34 -31.43
C LEU A 625 36.92 -47.36 -32.57
N ARG A 626 37.04 -48.65 -32.24
CA ARG A 626 36.58 -49.75 -33.10
C ARG A 626 35.16 -50.17 -32.73
N ILE A 627 34.26 -50.10 -33.70
CA ILE A 627 32.82 -50.36 -33.52
C ILE A 627 32.44 -51.60 -34.34
N MET A 628 31.73 -52.53 -33.72
CA MET A 628 31.06 -53.64 -34.40
C MET A 628 29.56 -53.36 -34.43
N LEU A 629 28.93 -53.57 -35.57
CA LEU A 629 27.49 -53.47 -35.74
C LEU A 629 26.93 -54.85 -36.11
N ALA A 630 26.06 -55.37 -35.25
CA ALA A 630 25.45 -56.69 -35.38
C ALA A 630 23.97 -56.55 -35.78
N GLY A 631 23.63 -56.90 -37.03
CA GLY A 631 22.27 -56.76 -37.55
C GLY A 631 22.12 -57.20 -39.00
N ASP A 632 20.89 -57.49 -39.44
CA ASP A 632 20.60 -57.82 -40.85
C ASP A 632 20.83 -56.60 -41.76
N ALA A 633 21.28 -56.82 -42.99
CA ALA A 633 21.65 -55.79 -43.96
C ALA A 633 20.42 -55.08 -44.60
N ASP A 634 19.43 -54.75 -43.78
CA ASP A 634 18.23 -53.99 -44.15
C ASP A 634 18.49 -52.47 -44.05
N TYR A 635 17.51 -51.66 -44.50
CA TYR A 635 17.56 -50.20 -44.45
C TYR A 635 17.96 -49.63 -43.08
N GLU A 636 17.59 -50.33 -42.01
CA GLU A 636 17.81 -49.91 -40.62
C GLU A 636 19.29 -49.95 -40.21
N VAL A 637 20.01 -51.01 -40.61
CA VAL A 637 21.47 -51.11 -40.40
C VAL A 637 22.21 -50.14 -41.31
N LYS A 638 21.71 -49.93 -42.53
CA LYS A 638 22.27 -48.96 -43.48
C LYS A 638 22.22 -47.53 -42.92
N SER A 639 21.11 -47.12 -42.31
CA SER A 639 20.97 -45.80 -41.70
C SER A 639 21.95 -45.56 -40.54
N LEU A 640 22.17 -46.57 -39.69
CA LEU A 640 23.16 -46.50 -38.62
C LEU A 640 24.60 -46.50 -39.16
N LEU A 641 24.86 -47.30 -40.20
CA LEU A 641 26.15 -47.36 -40.87
C LEU A 641 26.51 -46.03 -41.52
N ASP A 642 25.54 -45.38 -42.19
CA ASP A 642 25.72 -44.08 -42.84
C ASP A 642 26.01 -42.98 -41.79
N ALA A 643 25.32 -42.99 -40.64
CA ALA A 643 25.58 -42.07 -39.54
C ALA A 643 26.97 -42.26 -38.90
N LEU A 644 27.44 -43.50 -38.75
CA LEU A 644 28.78 -43.78 -38.20
C LEU A 644 29.88 -43.39 -39.19
N CYS A 645 29.68 -43.68 -40.48
CA CYS A 645 30.62 -43.31 -41.53
C CYS A 645 30.72 -41.79 -41.72
N SER A 646 29.62 -41.04 -41.54
CA SER A 646 29.66 -39.57 -41.61
C SER A 646 30.48 -38.94 -40.48
N TRP A 647 30.65 -39.62 -39.34
CA TRP A 647 31.58 -39.25 -38.27
C TRP A 647 33.00 -39.80 -38.45
N GLN A 648 33.35 -40.29 -39.65
CA GLN A 648 34.66 -40.84 -39.98
C GLN A 648 35.05 -42.10 -39.17
N LEU A 649 34.09 -42.72 -38.49
CA LEU A 649 34.28 -44.01 -37.83
C LEU A 649 34.28 -45.12 -38.89
N LYS A 650 34.96 -46.23 -38.59
CA LYS A 650 35.05 -47.41 -39.47
C LYS A 650 34.38 -48.61 -38.81
N PRO A 651 33.04 -48.66 -38.78
CA PRO A 651 32.32 -49.78 -38.18
C PRO A 651 32.45 -51.05 -39.04
N GLU A 652 32.57 -52.19 -38.38
CA GLU A 652 32.46 -53.50 -39.03
C GLU A 652 31.05 -54.05 -38.87
N VAL A 653 30.46 -54.59 -39.95
CA VAL A 653 29.09 -55.12 -39.94
C VAL A 653 29.09 -56.63 -40.03
N GLU A 654 28.31 -57.30 -39.18
CA GLU A 654 28.05 -58.74 -39.23
C GLU A 654 26.58 -59.07 -38.95
N ALA A 655 25.99 -59.96 -39.77
CA ALA A 655 24.56 -60.28 -39.67
C ALA A 655 24.23 -61.54 -38.84
N LEU A 656 25.25 -62.34 -38.52
CA LEU A 656 25.11 -63.60 -37.76
C LEU A 656 25.78 -63.46 -36.40
N GLY A 657 25.03 -63.64 -35.31
CA GLY A 657 25.50 -63.55 -33.94
C GLY A 657 26.67 -64.48 -33.63
N MET A 658 26.70 -65.69 -34.19
CA MET A 658 27.84 -66.61 -34.03
C MET A 658 29.13 -66.06 -34.66
N ARG A 659 29.03 -65.29 -35.74
CA ARG A 659 30.18 -64.62 -36.36
C ARG A 659 30.63 -63.39 -35.59
N VAL A 660 29.68 -62.66 -34.98
CA VAL A 660 29.99 -61.57 -34.05
C VAL A 660 30.85 -62.09 -32.90
N LEU A 661 30.46 -63.20 -32.25
CA LEU A 661 31.26 -63.83 -31.20
C LEU A 661 32.65 -64.26 -31.69
N ALA A 662 32.74 -64.86 -32.88
CA ALA A 662 34.02 -65.27 -33.45
C ALA A 662 34.97 -64.08 -33.73
N ARG A 663 34.45 -62.96 -34.29
CA ARG A 663 35.24 -61.74 -34.52
C ARG A 663 35.66 -61.05 -33.21
N MET A 664 34.77 -61.03 -32.21
CA MET A 664 35.09 -60.50 -30.89
C MET A 664 36.23 -61.28 -30.20
N ARG A 665 36.25 -62.62 -30.33
CA ARG A 665 37.36 -63.47 -29.86
C ARG A 665 38.67 -63.20 -30.62
N GLN A 666 38.60 -63.12 -31.95
CA GLN A 666 39.78 -62.84 -32.79
C GLN A 666 40.40 -61.46 -32.50
N GLY A 667 39.56 -60.45 -32.29
CA GLY A 667 39.98 -59.09 -31.92
C GLY A 667 40.61 -58.98 -30.51
N THR A 668 40.46 -60.02 -29.67
CA THR A 668 41.13 -60.10 -28.36
C THR A 668 42.57 -60.65 -28.49
N SER A 669 42.88 -61.36 -29.58
CA SER A 669 44.21 -61.94 -29.85
C SER A 669 45.13 -61.05 -30.71
N GLY A 670 44.57 -60.07 -31.43
CA GLY A 670 45.31 -59.01 -32.11
C GLY A 670 45.27 -57.71 -31.30
N ASP A 671 46.30 -56.86 -31.42
CA ASP A 671 46.56 -55.64 -30.61
C ASP A 671 45.44 -54.57 -30.53
N ARG A 672 44.22 -54.82 -31.03
CA ARG A 672 43.12 -53.84 -31.08
C ARG A 672 41.73 -54.47 -30.86
N PRO A 673 41.21 -54.54 -29.62
CA PRO A 673 39.86 -55.03 -29.34
C PRO A 673 38.76 -54.09 -29.85
N PHE A 674 37.54 -54.60 -30.00
CA PHE A 674 36.35 -53.76 -30.24
C PHE A 674 35.96 -53.03 -28.96
N HIS A 675 35.59 -51.76 -29.10
CA HIS A 675 35.23 -50.88 -27.99
C HIS A 675 33.71 -50.81 -27.82
N VAL A 676 32.97 -50.81 -28.93
CA VAL A 676 31.51 -50.72 -28.96
C VAL A 676 30.92 -51.86 -29.79
N LEU A 677 29.87 -52.50 -29.28
CA LEU A 677 28.97 -53.36 -30.03
C LEU A 677 27.61 -52.68 -30.13
N LEU A 678 27.24 -52.25 -31.34
CA LEU A 678 25.89 -51.82 -31.68
C LEU A 678 25.09 -53.05 -32.09
N LEU A 679 24.11 -53.41 -31.28
CA LEU A 679 23.35 -54.65 -31.41
C LEU A 679 21.93 -54.34 -31.87
N SER A 680 21.53 -54.83 -33.04
CA SER A 680 20.13 -54.86 -33.46
C SER A 680 19.35 -55.88 -32.62
N ASP A 681 18.09 -55.60 -32.32
CA ASP A 681 17.16 -56.54 -31.67
C ASP A 681 16.78 -57.74 -32.56
N ARG A 682 17.07 -57.68 -33.86
CA ARG A 682 16.88 -58.77 -34.82
C ARG A 682 18.22 -59.20 -35.43
N LEU A 683 18.62 -60.44 -35.16
CA LEU A 683 19.71 -61.16 -35.84
C LEU A 683 19.14 -62.40 -36.55
N LYS A 684 19.86 -62.93 -37.54
CA LYS A 684 19.37 -64.07 -38.35
C LYS A 684 19.36 -65.42 -37.63
N ASP A 685 20.27 -65.62 -36.68
CA ASP A 685 20.59 -66.94 -36.10
C ASP A 685 20.34 -67.06 -34.59
N MET A 686 20.18 -65.94 -33.87
CA MET A 686 19.90 -65.93 -32.43
C MET A 686 19.23 -64.64 -31.97
N ASP A 687 18.71 -64.65 -30.75
CA ASP A 687 18.16 -63.44 -30.12
C ASP A 687 19.26 -62.48 -29.64
N ALA A 688 19.00 -61.17 -29.66
CA ALA A 688 19.95 -60.14 -29.25
C ALA A 688 20.36 -60.27 -27.77
N PHE A 689 19.41 -60.57 -26.88
CA PHE A 689 19.70 -60.80 -25.46
C PHE A 689 20.45 -62.12 -25.24
N GLU A 690 20.23 -63.11 -26.10
CA GLU A 690 21.02 -64.34 -26.10
C GLU A 690 22.48 -64.09 -26.52
N LEU A 691 22.72 -63.30 -27.57
CA LEU A 691 24.08 -62.91 -27.98
C LEU A 691 24.80 -62.14 -26.87
N ALA A 692 24.13 -61.17 -26.25
CA ALA A 692 24.70 -60.40 -25.14
C ALA A 692 25.06 -61.29 -23.95
N ARG A 693 24.19 -62.25 -23.56
CA ARG A 693 24.48 -63.24 -22.49
C ARG A 693 25.67 -64.13 -22.83
N ARG A 694 25.73 -64.66 -24.05
CA ARG A 694 26.84 -65.50 -24.52
C ARG A 694 28.16 -64.72 -24.57
N MET A 695 28.11 -63.43 -24.96
CA MET A 695 29.30 -62.59 -24.97
C MET A 695 29.79 -62.24 -23.56
N ARG A 696 28.88 -61.94 -22.63
CA ARG A 696 29.20 -61.60 -21.23
C ARG A 696 29.72 -62.80 -20.43
N SER A 697 29.31 -64.02 -20.78
CA SER A 697 29.77 -65.26 -20.16
C SER A 697 31.07 -65.83 -20.75
N ASP A 698 31.56 -65.26 -21.85
CA ASP A 698 32.76 -65.74 -22.54
C ASP A 698 34.02 -64.98 -22.08
N ALA A 699 34.83 -65.64 -21.25
CA ALA A 699 36.08 -65.08 -20.71
C ALA A 699 37.15 -64.81 -21.78
N ALA A 700 37.03 -65.39 -22.98
CA ALA A 700 37.97 -65.17 -24.08
C ALA A 700 37.69 -63.87 -24.87
N ILE A 701 36.60 -63.15 -24.56
CA ILE A 701 36.22 -61.90 -25.20
C ILE A 701 36.51 -60.72 -24.28
N ARG A 702 37.30 -59.75 -24.74
CA ARG A 702 37.39 -58.45 -24.07
C ARG A 702 36.07 -57.72 -24.23
N GLN A 703 35.38 -57.53 -23.11
CA GLN A 703 34.03 -57.00 -23.00
C GLN A 703 33.90 -55.58 -23.60
N PRO A 704 33.18 -55.39 -24.72
CA PRO A 704 32.86 -54.07 -25.26
C PRO A 704 31.70 -53.44 -24.50
N THR A 705 31.46 -52.17 -24.77
CA THR A 705 30.20 -51.50 -24.43
C THR A 705 29.12 -51.96 -25.39
N ILE A 706 28.04 -52.54 -24.86
CA ILE A 706 26.93 -53.08 -25.64
C ILE A 706 25.80 -52.06 -25.66
N ILE A 707 25.47 -51.59 -26.85
CA ILE A 707 24.37 -50.67 -27.09
C ILE A 707 23.29 -51.44 -27.86
N LEU A 708 22.12 -51.63 -27.25
CA LEU A 708 20.99 -52.29 -27.90
C LEU A 708 20.13 -51.26 -28.65
N ALA A 709 19.94 -51.49 -29.94
CA ALA A 709 19.12 -50.71 -30.86
C ALA A 709 17.78 -51.43 -31.13
N ALA A 710 16.79 -51.17 -30.29
CA ALA A 710 15.51 -51.89 -30.27
C ALA A 710 14.40 -51.21 -31.10
N THR A 711 13.54 -52.01 -31.72
CA THR A 711 12.40 -51.59 -32.55
C THR A 711 11.23 -51.07 -31.72
N SER A 712 11.03 -51.59 -30.50
CA SER A 712 10.03 -51.11 -29.55
C SER A 712 10.55 -51.27 -28.11
N GLY A 713 10.15 -50.38 -27.20
CA GLY A 713 10.48 -50.51 -25.77
C GLY A 713 9.35 -51.19 -25.00
N GLN A 714 9.61 -52.36 -24.42
CA GLN A 714 8.67 -53.02 -23.51
C GLN A 714 9.03 -52.73 -22.04
N ARG A 715 8.01 -52.72 -21.17
CA ARG A 715 8.20 -52.64 -19.71
C ARG A 715 8.93 -53.91 -19.25
N GLY A 716 10.15 -53.74 -18.74
CA GLY A 716 11.00 -54.84 -18.27
C GLY A 716 12.34 -54.93 -19.02
N ASP A 717 12.41 -54.40 -20.24
CA ASP A 717 13.60 -54.48 -21.09
C ASP A 717 14.81 -53.79 -20.47
N ALA A 718 14.62 -52.65 -19.79
CA ALA A 718 15.71 -51.95 -19.10
C ALA A 718 16.27 -52.75 -17.90
N ALA A 719 15.41 -53.45 -17.15
CA ALA A 719 15.83 -54.31 -16.04
C ALA A 719 16.54 -55.57 -16.55
N GLN A 720 16.03 -56.16 -17.64
CA GLN A 720 16.63 -57.28 -18.33
C GLN A 720 17.97 -56.90 -18.99
N CYS A 721 18.07 -55.73 -19.63
CA CYS A 721 19.31 -55.15 -20.15
C CYS A 721 20.35 -55.03 -19.03
N ARG A 722 19.96 -54.50 -17.88
CA ARG A 722 20.87 -54.35 -16.73
C ARG A 722 21.34 -55.70 -16.16
N GLN A 723 20.46 -56.69 -16.06
CA GLN A 723 20.83 -58.05 -15.59
C GLN A 723 21.77 -58.77 -16.55
N ILE A 724 21.62 -58.54 -17.86
CA ILE A 724 22.44 -59.16 -18.90
C ILE A 724 23.77 -58.41 -19.10
N GLY A 725 23.85 -57.16 -18.63
CA GLY A 725 25.00 -56.29 -18.80
C GLY A 725 25.00 -55.58 -20.15
N ILE A 726 23.85 -55.08 -20.62
CA ILE A 726 23.77 -54.14 -21.76
C ILE A 726 23.94 -52.73 -21.19
N ASP A 727 24.86 -51.95 -21.77
CA ASP A 727 25.33 -50.68 -21.20
C ASP A 727 24.45 -49.47 -21.63
N ALA A 728 23.86 -49.53 -22.82
CA ALA A 728 22.91 -48.52 -23.28
C ALA A 728 21.75 -49.13 -24.08
N TYR A 729 20.58 -48.50 -23.99
CA TYR A 729 19.35 -48.94 -24.66
C TYR A 729 18.74 -47.79 -25.46
N LEU A 730 18.66 -47.95 -26.78
CA LEU A 730 18.15 -46.94 -27.72
C LEU A 730 16.95 -47.51 -28.48
N THR A 731 15.84 -46.77 -28.49
CA THR A 731 14.64 -47.11 -29.25
C THR A 731 14.62 -46.42 -30.61
N ARG A 732 14.22 -47.16 -31.65
CA ARG A 732 14.07 -46.62 -33.00
C ARG A 732 12.85 -45.68 -33.08
N PRO A 733 12.91 -44.57 -33.86
CA PRO A 733 14.06 -44.12 -34.65
C PRO A 733 15.19 -43.52 -33.78
N ILE A 734 16.42 -44.01 -34.01
CA ILE A 734 17.62 -43.59 -33.30
C ILE A 734 18.11 -42.30 -33.92
N LYS A 735 18.16 -41.20 -33.15
CA LYS A 735 18.74 -39.95 -33.65
C LYS A 735 20.27 -40.09 -33.65
N PRO A 736 20.98 -39.55 -34.66
CA PRO A 736 22.44 -39.61 -34.72
C PRO A 736 23.10 -39.11 -33.43
N LEU A 737 22.56 -38.05 -32.86
CA LEU A 737 23.05 -37.48 -31.62
C LEU A 737 22.92 -38.41 -30.39
N ASP A 738 21.82 -39.16 -30.27
CA ASP A 738 21.61 -40.13 -29.17
C ASP A 738 22.59 -41.32 -29.29
N LEU A 739 22.92 -41.68 -30.54
CA LEU A 739 23.90 -42.71 -30.86
C LEU A 739 25.33 -42.26 -30.53
N LEU A 740 25.71 -41.02 -30.86
CA LEU A 740 27.03 -40.47 -30.55
C LEU A 740 27.29 -40.45 -29.05
N ASP A 741 26.31 -40.00 -28.26
CA ASP A 741 26.43 -39.94 -26.81
C ASP A 741 26.54 -41.34 -26.17
N ALA A 742 25.78 -42.31 -26.69
CA ALA A 742 25.89 -43.70 -26.26
C ALA A 742 27.26 -44.32 -26.60
N ILE A 743 27.87 -43.92 -27.72
CA ILE A 743 29.23 -44.33 -28.13
C ILE A 743 30.29 -43.68 -27.24
N MET A 744 30.14 -42.41 -26.88
CA MET A 744 31.06 -41.71 -25.97
C MET A 744 31.11 -42.39 -24.59
N LEU A 745 29.97 -42.91 -24.13
CA LEU A 745 29.90 -43.67 -22.89
C LEU A 745 30.84 -44.87 -22.84
N ALA A 746 31.14 -45.47 -24.00
CA ALA A 746 32.01 -46.64 -24.10
C ALA A 746 33.47 -46.38 -23.76
N HIS A 747 33.89 -45.11 -23.76
CA HIS A 747 35.25 -44.73 -23.38
C HIS A 747 35.43 -44.61 -21.87
N HIS A 748 34.36 -44.34 -21.12
CA HIS A 748 34.38 -44.21 -19.66
C HIS A 748 34.28 -45.59 -19.01
N LYS A 749 35.44 -46.25 -18.86
CA LYS A 749 35.54 -47.57 -18.19
C LYS A 749 35.02 -47.61 -16.75
N ASP A 750 34.84 -46.46 -16.10
CA ASP A 750 34.51 -46.36 -14.68
C ASP A 750 33.01 -46.27 -14.36
N ASN A 751 32.12 -46.19 -15.36
CA ASN A 751 30.67 -45.99 -15.11
C ASN A 751 29.78 -47.15 -15.58
N ARG A 752 30.22 -48.39 -15.35
CA ARG A 752 29.49 -49.62 -15.74
C ARG A 752 28.19 -49.88 -14.97
N GLU A 753 27.87 -49.10 -13.95
CA GLU A 753 26.73 -49.33 -13.06
C GLU A 753 25.43 -48.59 -13.46
N ARG A 754 25.48 -47.65 -14.42
CA ARG A 754 24.30 -46.93 -14.91
C ARG A 754 23.95 -47.33 -16.35
N LEU A 755 22.78 -47.95 -16.53
CA LEU A 755 22.17 -48.10 -17.86
C LEU A 755 21.81 -46.72 -18.38
N VAL A 756 22.44 -46.30 -19.48
CA VAL A 756 22.17 -44.99 -20.08
C VAL A 756 21.04 -45.10 -21.10
N THR A 757 20.04 -44.26 -20.91
CA THR A 757 18.85 -44.18 -21.77
C THR A 757 18.90 -42.92 -22.61
N ARG A 758 18.10 -42.89 -23.68
CA ARG A 758 17.94 -41.74 -24.58
C ARG A 758 17.71 -40.40 -23.84
N HIS A 759 17.01 -40.43 -22.72
CA HIS A 759 16.68 -39.24 -21.93
C HIS A 759 17.90 -38.65 -21.19
N SER A 760 18.71 -39.51 -20.58
CA SER A 760 19.89 -39.10 -19.78
C SER A 760 21.01 -38.44 -20.61
N LEU A 761 21.02 -38.65 -21.93
CA LEU A 761 22.04 -38.12 -22.86
C LEU A 761 21.69 -36.72 -23.38
N ARG A 762 20.39 -36.42 -23.47
CA ARG A 762 19.88 -35.14 -23.99
C ARG A 762 19.98 -34.01 -22.95
N GLU A 763 20.02 -34.36 -21.67
CA GLU A 763 20.10 -33.44 -20.52
C GLU A 763 21.45 -32.68 -20.40
N GLN A 764 22.50 -33.09 -21.12
CA GLN A 764 23.85 -32.53 -20.96
C GLN A 764 24.28 -31.48 -22.01
N ARG A 765 23.40 -31.02 -22.90
CA ARG A 765 23.80 -30.28 -24.12
C ARG A 765 23.46 -28.78 -24.12
N ARG A 766 24.41 -27.95 -24.57
CA ARG A 766 24.29 -26.48 -24.76
C ARG A 766 24.19 -26.12 -26.26
N SER A 767 23.29 -25.22 -26.64
CA SER A 767 23.22 -24.62 -27.98
C SER A 767 23.97 -23.28 -27.99
N LEU A 768 24.76 -23.01 -29.04
CA LEU A 768 25.61 -21.82 -29.16
C LEU A 768 25.24 -21.06 -30.43
N GLN A 769 25.43 -19.74 -30.43
CA GLN A 769 25.32 -18.88 -31.60
C GLN A 769 26.68 -18.66 -32.23
N ILE A 770 26.89 -19.21 -33.42
CA ILE A 770 28.20 -19.31 -34.05
C ILE A 770 28.18 -18.51 -35.34
N LEU A 771 29.07 -17.52 -35.48
CA LEU A 771 29.34 -16.86 -36.75
C LEU A 771 30.44 -17.65 -37.47
N ILE A 772 30.22 -18.09 -38.70
CA ILE A 772 31.24 -18.77 -39.50
C ILE A 772 31.51 -17.97 -40.77
N ALA A 773 32.76 -17.57 -40.93
CA ALA A 773 33.26 -16.79 -42.06
C ALA A 773 34.17 -17.67 -42.90
N THR A 774 33.64 -18.22 -43.98
CA THR A 774 34.37 -19.14 -44.86
C THR A 774 33.92 -18.97 -46.30
N ARG A 775 34.81 -19.30 -47.24
CA ARG A 775 34.46 -19.38 -48.67
C ARG A 775 33.44 -20.50 -48.92
N GLU A 776 32.85 -20.57 -50.12
CA GLU A 776 31.72 -21.48 -50.44
C GLU A 776 32.00 -22.97 -50.17
N ASP A 777 33.27 -23.39 -50.25
CA ASP A 777 33.76 -24.73 -49.94
C ASP A 777 33.63 -25.11 -48.45
N GLY A 778 33.46 -24.13 -47.55
CA GLY A 778 33.29 -24.32 -46.11
C GLY A 778 31.85 -24.42 -45.60
N LYS A 779 30.81 -24.30 -46.46
CA LYS A 779 29.39 -24.45 -46.07
C LYS A 779 29.08 -25.78 -45.36
N ASN A 780 29.84 -26.83 -45.68
CA ASN A 780 29.73 -28.13 -45.02
C ASN A 780 29.98 -28.06 -43.51
N VAL A 781 30.86 -27.16 -43.05
CA VAL A 781 31.14 -26.96 -41.62
C VAL A 781 29.96 -26.28 -40.93
N ALA A 782 29.33 -25.30 -41.60
CA ALA A 782 28.12 -24.65 -41.08
C ALA A 782 26.99 -25.67 -40.90
N HIS A 783 26.73 -26.48 -41.94
CA HIS A 783 25.72 -27.52 -41.90
C HIS A 783 26.00 -28.58 -40.81
N GLN A 784 27.26 -28.97 -40.62
CA GLN A 784 27.65 -29.89 -39.54
C GLN A 784 27.38 -29.30 -38.15
N LEU A 785 27.62 -28.01 -37.95
CA LEU A 785 27.36 -27.32 -36.68
C LEU A 785 25.86 -27.14 -36.40
N GLU A 786 25.05 -26.90 -37.43
CA GLU A 786 23.59 -26.89 -37.34
C GLU A 786 23.04 -28.28 -36.98
N GLN A 787 23.56 -29.34 -37.59
CA GLN A 787 23.20 -30.73 -37.27
C GLN A 787 23.56 -31.12 -35.82
N LEU A 788 24.54 -30.43 -35.20
CA LEU A 788 24.90 -30.60 -33.80
C LEU A 788 24.01 -29.79 -32.84
N GLY A 789 23.08 -28.98 -33.37
CA GLY A 789 22.11 -28.22 -32.60
C GLY A 789 22.57 -26.80 -32.22
N HIS A 790 23.60 -26.26 -32.89
CA HIS A 790 24.01 -24.87 -32.77
C HIS A 790 23.26 -23.99 -33.77
N VAL A 791 23.11 -22.70 -33.45
CA VAL A 791 22.58 -21.70 -34.38
C VAL A 791 23.76 -21.10 -35.12
N VAL A 792 23.83 -21.29 -36.43
CA VAL A 792 24.99 -20.88 -37.23
C VAL A 792 24.60 -19.74 -38.17
N HIS A 793 25.38 -18.68 -38.18
CA HIS A 793 25.29 -17.60 -39.15
C HIS A 793 26.50 -17.69 -40.08
N TRP A 794 26.28 -18.03 -41.34
CA TRP A 794 27.35 -18.15 -42.33
C TRP A 794 27.51 -16.85 -43.12
N VAL A 795 28.76 -16.40 -43.27
CA VAL A 795 29.14 -15.23 -44.04
C VAL A 795 30.31 -15.56 -44.98
N SER A 796 30.37 -14.88 -46.11
CA SER A 796 31.22 -15.23 -47.25
C SER A 796 32.53 -14.42 -47.35
N ASN A 797 32.61 -13.29 -46.64
CA ASN A 797 33.76 -12.38 -46.70
C ASN A 797 33.97 -11.62 -45.39
N GLY A 798 35.15 -11.00 -45.24
CA GLY A 798 35.54 -10.32 -43.99
C GLY A 798 34.74 -9.06 -43.65
N VAL A 799 34.06 -8.43 -44.61
CA VAL A 799 33.20 -7.25 -44.35
C VAL A 799 31.95 -7.70 -43.61
N GLU A 800 31.30 -8.75 -44.10
CA GLU A 800 30.10 -9.33 -43.50
C GLU A 800 30.35 -9.82 -42.06
N VAL A 801 31.58 -10.26 -41.74
CA VAL A 801 31.96 -10.61 -40.36
C VAL A 801 31.82 -9.41 -39.43
N ILE A 802 32.38 -8.27 -39.85
CA ILE A 802 32.40 -7.04 -39.06
C ILE A 802 30.97 -6.48 -38.92
N GLU A 803 30.20 -6.48 -40.00
CA GLU A 803 28.80 -6.05 -40.01
C GLU A 803 27.92 -6.93 -39.11
N SER A 804 28.07 -8.25 -39.22
CA SER A 804 27.33 -9.22 -38.40
C SER A 804 27.66 -9.06 -36.91
N CYS A 805 28.93 -8.86 -36.57
CA CYS A 805 29.36 -8.61 -35.18
C CYS A 805 28.92 -7.23 -34.65
N HIS A 806 28.60 -6.27 -35.53
CA HIS A 806 27.95 -5.01 -35.14
C HIS A 806 26.46 -5.19 -34.90
N ALA A 807 25.78 -6.01 -35.71
CA ALA A 807 24.35 -6.25 -35.63
C ALA A 807 23.95 -7.18 -34.47
N ALA A 808 24.74 -8.21 -34.20
CA ALA A 808 24.43 -9.25 -33.22
C ALA A 808 25.67 -9.68 -32.43
N HIS A 809 25.43 -10.33 -31.28
CA HIS A 809 26.49 -10.95 -30.48
C HIS A 809 26.52 -12.45 -30.77
N PHE A 810 27.72 -13.00 -30.95
CA PHE A 810 27.93 -14.43 -31.18
C PHE A 810 28.69 -15.06 -30.01
N ASP A 811 28.37 -16.29 -29.66
CA ASP A 811 29.06 -17.03 -28.60
C ASP A 811 30.45 -17.50 -29.06
N VAL A 812 30.63 -17.75 -30.37
CA VAL A 812 31.92 -18.11 -30.98
C VAL A 812 31.97 -17.63 -32.44
N ILE A 813 33.14 -17.20 -32.92
CA ILE A 813 33.37 -16.85 -34.33
C ILE A 813 34.37 -17.84 -34.95
N LEU A 814 34.01 -18.53 -36.04
CA LEU A 814 34.93 -19.33 -36.85
C LEU A 814 35.37 -18.50 -38.06
N LEU A 815 36.67 -18.26 -38.20
CA LEU A 815 37.24 -17.41 -39.25
C LEU A 815 38.17 -18.21 -40.16
N ASP A 816 37.86 -18.33 -41.44
CA ASP A 816 38.76 -18.93 -42.43
C ASP A 816 40.04 -18.10 -42.54
N GLY A 817 41.20 -18.73 -42.34
CA GLY A 817 42.50 -18.07 -42.41
C GLY A 817 42.83 -17.55 -43.81
N LEU A 818 42.24 -18.15 -44.86
CA LEU A 818 42.38 -17.71 -46.25
C LEU A 818 41.14 -16.93 -46.75
N LEU A 819 40.38 -16.32 -45.83
CA LEU A 819 39.24 -15.47 -46.18
C LEU A 819 39.67 -14.32 -47.11
N GLY A 820 38.83 -14.03 -48.12
CA GLY A 820 39.04 -12.94 -49.07
C GLY A 820 38.90 -11.55 -48.44
N SER A 821 39.12 -10.49 -49.23
CA SER A 821 39.19 -9.09 -48.76
C SER A 821 37.97 -8.63 -47.93
N PRO A 822 38.16 -7.98 -46.76
CA PRO A 822 39.41 -7.80 -46.04
C PRO A 822 39.92 -9.12 -45.47
N ASP A 823 41.23 -9.35 -45.53
CA ASP A 823 41.85 -10.59 -45.08
C ASP A 823 41.60 -10.89 -43.59
N ALA A 824 41.79 -12.15 -43.20
CA ALA A 824 41.52 -12.62 -41.83
C ALA A 824 42.28 -11.79 -40.76
N MET A 825 43.48 -11.30 -41.06
CA MET A 825 44.24 -10.43 -40.16
C MET A 825 43.58 -9.06 -39.97
N THR A 826 43.10 -8.46 -41.07
CA THR A 826 42.38 -7.19 -41.03
C THR A 826 41.05 -7.32 -40.29
N VAL A 827 40.33 -8.43 -40.47
CA VAL A 827 39.11 -8.76 -39.71
C VAL A 827 39.42 -8.86 -38.22
N MET A 828 40.49 -9.56 -37.85
CA MET A 828 40.90 -9.68 -36.44
C MET A 828 41.26 -8.33 -35.81
N VAL A 829 42.00 -7.47 -36.51
CA VAL A 829 42.30 -6.11 -36.03
C VAL A 829 41.03 -5.31 -35.79
N ARG A 830 40.05 -5.37 -36.72
CA ARG A 830 38.77 -4.67 -36.58
C ARG A 830 37.93 -5.20 -35.42
N LEU A 831 37.86 -6.53 -35.25
CA LEU A 831 37.16 -7.14 -34.11
C LEU A 831 37.82 -6.75 -32.76
N GLN A 832 39.14 -6.57 -32.72
CA GLN A 832 39.84 -6.05 -31.54
C GLN A 832 39.55 -4.57 -31.26
N GLU A 833 39.41 -3.73 -32.29
CA GLU A 833 39.01 -2.32 -32.14
C GLU A 833 37.57 -2.18 -31.60
N MET A 834 36.69 -3.14 -31.91
CA MET A 834 35.27 -3.16 -31.52
C MET A 834 35.00 -3.60 -30.06
N LYS A 835 36.04 -3.88 -29.25
CA LYS A 835 36.03 -4.48 -27.89
C LYS A 835 35.25 -3.77 -26.75
N THR A 836 34.11 -3.13 -27.02
CA THR A 836 33.22 -2.53 -25.99
C THR A 836 31.98 -3.37 -25.64
N ARG A 837 31.73 -4.51 -26.31
CA ARG A 837 30.65 -5.46 -26.00
C ARG A 837 31.14 -6.92 -26.09
N GLY A 838 31.47 -7.52 -24.94
CA GLY A 838 31.66 -8.98 -24.74
C GLY A 838 32.61 -9.70 -25.72
N GLU A 839 33.76 -10.17 -25.25
CA GLU A 839 34.75 -10.86 -26.10
C GLU A 839 34.25 -12.23 -26.57
N SER A 840 33.72 -12.30 -27.80
CA SER A 840 33.45 -13.56 -28.48
C SER A 840 34.77 -14.23 -28.88
N PRO A 841 35.06 -15.47 -28.44
CA PRO A 841 36.27 -16.19 -28.84
C PRO A 841 36.27 -16.44 -30.36
N VAL A 842 37.43 -16.23 -30.99
CA VAL A 842 37.62 -16.46 -32.43
C VAL A 842 38.44 -17.72 -32.65
N ILE A 843 37.98 -18.62 -33.51
CA ILE A 843 38.66 -19.85 -33.91
C ILE A 843 39.06 -19.72 -35.38
N ALA A 844 40.35 -19.80 -35.70
CA ALA A 844 40.81 -19.75 -37.09
C ALA A 844 40.74 -21.12 -37.76
N LEU A 845 40.20 -21.23 -38.97
CA LEU A 845 40.25 -22.42 -39.80
C LEU A 845 41.39 -22.28 -40.81
N VAL A 846 42.50 -22.96 -40.60
CA VAL A 846 43.74 -22.78 -41.38
C VAL A 846 44.07 -24.07 -42.15
N PRO A 847 44.28 -24.02 -43.48
CA PRO A 847 44.62 -25.22 -44.24
C PRO A 847 45.97 -25.83 -43.82
N ARG A 848 46.09 -27.14 -44.03
CA ARG A 848 47.32 -27.89 -43.73
C ARG A 848 48.53 -27.30 -44.48
N GLY A 849 49.60 -26.99 -43.75
CA GLY A 849 50.83 -26.39 -44.31
C GLY A 849 50.96 -24.87 -44.18
N TYR A 850 49.94 -24.18 -43.67
CA TYR A 850 49.94 -22.72 -43.43
C TYR A 850 50.22 -22.36 -41.95
N GLY A 851 51.23 -23.00 -41.33
CA GLY A 851 51.52 -22.84 -39.90
C GLY A 851 51.94 -21.41 -39.49
N GLU A 852 52.63 -20.66 -40.35
CA GLU A 852 53.00 -19.25 -40.09
C GLU A 852 51.78 -18.32 -40.04
N LEU A 853 50.74 -18.64 -40.82
CA LEU A 853 49.47 -17.91 -40.81
C LEU A 853 48.69 -18.17 -39.53
N ALA A 854 48.66 -19.41 -39.04
CA ALA A 854 48.06 -19.76 -37.75
C ALA A 854 48.74 -18.99 -36.60
N MET A 855 50.08 -18.98 -36.57
CA MET A 855 50.85 -18.21 -35.57
C MET A 855 50.58 -16.70 -35.64
N SER A 856 50.45 -16.15 -36.85
CA SER A 856 50.15 -14.73 -37.05
C SER A 856 48.73 -14.36 -36.57
N LEU A 857 47.73 -15.19 -36.88
CA LEU A 857 46.35 -15.00 -36.43
C LEU A 857 46.20 -15.17 -34.91
N GLU A 858 46.91 -16.11 -34.30
CA GLU A 858 46.98 -16.27 -32.84
C GLU A 858 47.61 -15.05 -32.17
N SER A 859 48.69 -14.50 -32.75
CA SER A 859 49.30 -13.24 -32.25
C SER A 859 48.36 -12.02 -32.40
N ALA A 860 47.44 -12.07 -33.37
CA ALA A 860 46.37 -11.10 -33.57
C ALA A 860 45.12 -11.38 -32.73
N GLY A 861 45.20 -12.29 -31.75
CA GLY A 861 44.16 -12.52 -30.74
C GLY A 861 43.11 -13.57 -31.09
N VAL A 862 43.36 -14.45 -32.06
CA VAL A 862 42.57 -15.69 -32.25
C VAL A 862 42.77 -16.61 -31.06
N SER A 863 41.68 -17.16 -30.53
CA SER A 863 41.67 -18.02 -29.34
C SER A 863 42.24 -19.42 -29.61
N ARG A 864 42.04 -19.98 -30.81
CA ARG A 864 42.64 -21.26 -31.24
C ARG A 864 42.59 -21.42 -32.76
N SER A 865 43.60 -22.07 -33.34
CA SER A 865 43.57 -22.46 -34.76
C SER A 865 43.21 -23.94 -34.92
N LEU A 866 42.35 -24.26 -35.90
CA LEU A 866 41.98 -25.60 -36.33
C LEU A 866 42.40 -25.83 -37.78
N GLU A 867 42.73 -27.06 -38.12
CA GLU A 867 43.04 -27.44 -39.49
C GLU A 867 41.76 -27.41 -40.35
N SER A 868 41.80 -26.78 -41.54
CA SER A 868 40.68 -26.76 -42.49
C SER A 868 40.84 -27.86 -43.57
N PRO A 869 39.80 -28.69 -43.85
CA PRO A 869 38.50 -28.72 -43.18
C PRO A 869 38.59 -29.39 -41.79
N PRO A 870 37.92 -28.84 -40.77
CA PRO A 870 38.02 -29.36 -39.40
C PRO A 870 37.22 -30.65 -39.23
N SER A 871 37.72 -31.59 -38.42
CA SER A 871 36.92 -32.77 -38.04
C SER A 871 35.82 -32.38 -37.06
N ILE A 872 34.67 -33.07 -37.11
CA ILE A 872 33.56 -32.85 -36.17
C ILE A 872 34.03 -32.99 -34.72
N ALA A 873 34.92 -33.95 -34.45
CA ALA A 873 35.52 -34.14 -33.13
C ALA A 873 36.32 -32.91 -32.68
N ALA A 874 37.15 -32.34 -33.57
CA ALA A 874 37.94 -31.15 -33.28
C ALA A 874 37.06 -29.90 -33.09
N LEU A 875 35.98 -29.74 -33.89
CA LEU A 875 34.99 -28.68 -33.75
C LEU A 875 34.27 -28.75 -32.40
N VAL A 876 33.69 -29.91 -32.06
CA VAL A 876 32.95 -30.12 -30.81
C VAL A 876 33.84 -29.88 -29.60
N THR A 877 35.06 -30.42 -29.61
CA THR A 877 36.02 -30.25 -28.50
C THR A 877 36.39 -28.78 -28.33
N THR A 878 36.61 -28.06 -29.43
CA THR A 878 37.05 -26.66 -29.38
C THR A 878 35.92 -25.72 -28.98
N LEU A 879 34.70 -25.93 -29.50
CA LEU A 879 33.51 -25.15 -29.14
C LEU A 879 33.13 -25.35 -27.67
N ARG A 880 33.29 -26.56 -27.13
CA ARG A 880 33.06 -26.85 -25.71
C ARG A 880 34.08 -26.18 -24.79
N ASN A 881 35.34 -26.06 -25.23
CA ASN A 881 36.43 -25.49 -24.42
C ASN A 881 36.49 -23.96 -24.46
N LEU A 882 36.08 -23.35 -25.58
CA LEU A 882 36.19 -21.90 -25.79
C LEU A 882 34.86 -21.14 -25.63
N GLY A 883 33.71 -21.80 -25.76
CA GLY A 883 32.41 -21.14 -25.60
C GLY A 883 32.21 -20.54 -24.19
N PRO A 884 31.44 -19.44 -24.05
CA PRO A 884 31.24 -18.76 -22.78
C PRO A 884 30.62 -19.68 -21.71
N SER A 885 31.07 -19.54 -20.45
CA SER A 885 30.57 -20.29 -19.29
C SER A 885 29.26 -19.74 -18.69
N GLY A 886 28.48 -18.96 -19.45
CA GLY A 886 27.23 -18.32 -19.02
C GLY A 886 26.00 -18.80 -19.79
N PRO A 887 24.77 -18.38 -19.38
CA PRO A 887 23.54 -18.78 -20.06
C PRO A 887 23.45 -18.20 -21.48
N PRO A 888 22.88 -18.94 -22.45
CA PRO A 888 22.88 -18.56 -23.87
C PRO A 888 21.95 -17.36 -24.16
N ARG A 889 22.33 -16.51 -25.14
CA ARG A 889 21.54 -15.35 -25.59
C ARG A 889 20.65 -15.68 -26.81
N PRO A 890 19.48 -15.04 -26.96
CA PRO A 890 18.56 -15.24 -28.09
C PRO A 890 18.90 -14.39 -29.33
N ILE A 891 18.73 -14.93 -30.55
CA ILE A 891 18.73 -14.20 -31.85
C ILE A 891 17.28 -14.08 -32.34
N SER A 892 16.91 -12.90 -32.86
CA SER A 892 15.73 -12.67 -33.71
C SER A 892 16.17 -12.50 -35.18
N PRO A 893 15.46 -13.05 -36.18
CA PRO A 893 15.64 -12.68 -37.59
C PRO A 893 14.61 -11.63 -38.04
N ASP A 894 15.04 -10.69 -38.89
CA ASP A 894 14.23 -9.63 -39.52
C ASP A 894 13.93 -10.01 -41.00
N PRO A 895 12.69 -9.85 -41.53
CA PRO A 895 12.33 -10.25 -42.89
C PRO A 895 12.22 -9.06 -43.86
N SER A 896 12.81 -9.15 -45.06
CA SER A 896 12.24 -8.53 -46.29
C SER A 896 13.07 -8.79 -47.57
N THR A 897 12.46 -9.40 -48.61
CA THR A 897 12.69 -9.01 -50.02
C THR A 897 11.57 -9.52 -50.93
N ILE A 898 10.88 -8.63 -51.65
CA ILE A 898 9.84 -8.92 -52.65
C ILE A 898 10.42 -8.70 -54.05
N VAL A 899 10.29 -9.67 -54.96
CA VAL A 899 10.68 -9.54 -56.38
C VAL A 899 9.43 -9.34 -57.25
N ASN A 900 9.48 -8.38 -58.18
CA ASN A 900 8.34 -7.97 -58.99
C ASN A 900 8.75 -7.89 -60.48
N VAL A 901 8.34 -8.88 -61.29
CA VAL A 901 8.59 -8.88 -62.74
C VAL A 901 7.29 -8.60 -63.49
N GLY A 902 7.22 -7.46 -64.18
CA GLY A 902 6.18 -7.15 -65.17
C GLY A 902 4.80 -6.74 -64.63
N GLY A 903 4.66 -6.41 -63.34
CA GLY A 903 3.44 -5.79 -62.80
C GLY A 903 2.22 -6.72 -62.65
N LEU A 904 2.39 -8.03 -62.82
CA LEU A 904 1.39 -9.05 -62.44
C LEU A 904 1.99 -9.99 -61.39
N LYS A 905 1.29 -10.17 -60.28
CA LYS A 905 1.64 -11.09 -59.18
C LYS A 905 1.41 -12.54 -59.65
N ILE A 906 2.43 -13.15 -60.28
CA ILE A 906 2.33 -14.49 -60.91
C ILE A 906 2.58 -15.63 -59.89
N CYS A 907 3.40 -15.38 -58.86
CA CYS A 907 3.76 -16.30 -57.78
C CYS A 907 3.95 -15.49 -56.49
N ASP A 908 3.51 -16.00 -55.34
CA ASP A 908 3.72 -15.38 -54.02
C ASP A 908 4.79 -16.18 -53.28
N SER A 909 6.06 -15.83 -53.49
CA SER A 909 7.23 -16.55 -52.97
C SER A 909 7.23 -16.64 -51.46
N ASP A 910 6.74 -15.62 -50.76
CA ASP A 910 6.69 -15.57 -49.29
C ASP A 910 5.70 -16.60 -48.75
N LYS A 911 4.55 -16.77 -49.41
CA LYS A 911 3.57 -17.81 -49.05
C LYS A 911 4.07 -19.22 -49.39
N ALA A 912 4.77 -19.38 -50.51
CA ALA A 912 5.39 -20.66 -50.87
C ALA A 912 6.53 -21.04 -49.91
N LEU A 913 7.37 -20.09 -49.50
CA LEU A 913 8.37 -20.28 -48.43
C LEU A 913 7.69 -20.63 -47.11
N THR A 914 6.64 -19.90 -46.72
CA THR A 914 5.89 -20.15 -45.49
C THR A 914 5.24 -21.54 -45.49
N TYR A 915 4.76 -22.01 -46.64
CA TYR A 915 4.22 -23.36 -46.81
C TYR A 915 5.30 -24.47 -46.71
N LEU A 916 6.57 -24.10 -46.91
CA LEU A 916 7.74 -24.96 -46.80
C LEU A 916 8.55 -24.66 -45.53
N ASP A 917 7.93 -24.13 -44.48
CA ASP A 917 8.57 -23.79 -43.19
C ASP A 917 9.79 -22.84 -43.31
N ASN A 918 9.73 -21.91 -44.27
CA ASN A 918 10.81 -20.99 -44.65
C ASN A 918 12.09 -21.68 -45.16
N ASP A 919 11.99 -22.93 -45.63
CA ASP A 919 13.11 -23.65 -46.23
C ASP A 919 13.34 -23.18 -47.69
N SER A 920 14.20 -22.17 -47.81
CA SER A 920 14.57 -21.57 -49.10
C SER A 920 15.33 -22.53 -50.03
N ASP A 921 16.03 -23.54 -49.50
CA ASP A 921 16.75 -24.54 -50.30
C ASP A 921 15.79 -25.59 -50.85
N LEU A 922 14.81 -26.02 -50.05
CA LEU A 922 13.71 -26.87 -50.51
C LEU A 922 12.87 -26.16 -51.57
N LEU A 923 12.62 -24.86 -51.42
CA LEU A 923 11.95 -24.08 -52.47
C LEU A 923 12.76 -24.07 -53.77
N ARG A 924 14.09 -23.87 -53.72
CA ARG A 924 14.94 -23.95 -54.92
C ARG A 924 14.89 -25.33 -55.56
N GLN A 925 14.98 -26.40 -54.77
CA GLN A 925 14.87 -27.78 -55.26
C GLN A 925 13.53 -28.04 -55.92
N LEU A 926 12.43 -27.56 -55.33
CA LEU A 926 11.09 -27.68 -55.91
C LEU A 926 10.95 -26.91 -57.21
N ILE A 927 11.51 -25.69 -57.30
CA ILE A 927 11.55 -24.94 -58.56
C ILE A 927 12.32 -25.71 -59.63
N GLN A 928 13.47 -26.29 -59.29
CA GLN A 928 14.30 -27.07 -60.20
C GLN A 928 13.58 -28.32 -60.71
N VAL A 929 12.96 -29.08 -59.79
CA VAL A 929 12.15 -30.26 -60.12
C VAL A 929 10.94 -29.90 -60.98
N TYR A 930 10.31 -28.74 -60.74
CA TYR A 930 9.21 -28.26 -61.57
C TYR A 930 9.66 -27.95 -63.01
N LEU A 931 10.76 -27.20 -63.18
CA LEU A 931 11.30 -26.85 -64.49
C LEU A 931 11.77 -28.09 -65.28
N GLU A 932 12.27 -29.13 -64.59
CA GLU A 932 12.67 -30.40 -65.20
C GLU A 932 11.48 -31.30 -65.58
N SER A 933 10.41 -31.30 -64.77
CA SER A 933 9.26 -32.20 -64.94
C SER A 933 8.15 -31.63 -65.83
N ASP A 934 8.10 -30.31 -66.05
CA ASP A 934 7.06 -29.60 -66.82
C ASP A 934 6.78 -30.26 -68.18
N MET A 935 7.81 -30.39 -69.03
CA MET A 935 7.66 -30.96 -70.39
C MET A 935 7.06 -32.37 -70.41
N SER A 936 7.37 -33.20 -69.42
CA SER A 936 6.85 -34.57 -69.34
C SER A 936 5.35 -34.61 -69.02
N LEU A 937 4.89 -33.71 -68.14
CA LEU A 937 3.49 -33.58 -67.75
C LEU A 937 2.65 -32.97 -68.88
N ARG A 938 3.22 -31.99 -69.61
CA ARG A 938 2.55 -31.40 -70.79
C ARG A 938 2.31 -32.43 -71.90
N MET A 939 3.27 -33.31 -72.16
CA MET A 939 3.12 -34.36 -73.17
C MET A 939 2.03 -35.38 -72.80
N ARG A 940 2.02 -35.86 -71.55
CA ARG A 940 0.99 -36.82 -71.07
C ARG A 940 -0.42 -36.25 -71.20
N LEU A 941 -0.60 -34.98 -70.86
CA LEU A 941 -1.91 -34.32 -71.00
C LEU A 941 -2.31 -34.11 -72.46
N ARG A 942 -1.38 -33.71 -73.34
CA ARG A 942 -1.65 -33.58 -74.78
C ARG A 942 -2.04 -34.91 -75.42
N GLU A 943 -1.34 -35.98 -75.06
CA GLU A 943 -1.60 -37.33 -75.59
C GLU A 943 -2.95 -37.86 -75.13
N ALA A 944 -3.27 -37.74 -73.84
CA ALA A 944 -4.57 -38.14 -73.29
C ALA A 944 -5.74 -37.40 -73.97
N VAL A 945 -5.59 -36.10 -74.23
CA VAL A 945 -6.62 -35.28 -74.89
C VAL A 945 -6.71 -35.58 -76.39
N ALA A 946 -5.59 -35.90 -77.05
CA ALA A 946 -5.58 -36.30 -78.46
C ALA A 946 -6.24 -37.68 -78.68
N LEU A 947 -6.12 -38.58 -77.73
CA LEU A 947 -6.76 -39.91 -77.72
C LEU A 947 -8.21 -39.88 -77.24
N GLY A 948 -8.71 -38.73 -76.76
CA GLY A 948 -10.06 -38.59 -76.22
C GLY A 948 -10.27 -39.26 -74.87
N ASP A 949 -9.20 -39.64 -74.18
CA ASP A 949 -9.25 -40.27 -72.86
C ASP A 949 -9.36 -39.21 -71.76
N LEU A 950 -10.59 -38.89 -71.40
CA LEU A 950 -10.90 -37.89 -70.38
C LEU A 950 -10.45 -38.32 -68.97
N HIS A 951 -10.26 -39.62 -68.71
CA HIS A 951 -9.81 -40.10 -67.40
C HIS A 951 -8.29 -39.95 -67.26
N ALA A 952 -7.54 -40.29 -68.30
CA ALA A 952 -6.11 -40.02 -68.38
C ALA A 952 -5.82 -38.51 -68.40
N ALA A 953 -6.66 -37.71 -69.09
CA ALA A 953 -6.55 -36.26 -69.10
C ALA A 953 -6.82 -35.65 -67.71
N HIS A 954 -7.83 -36.14 -66.98
CA HIS A 954 -8.11 -35.72 -65.61
C HIS A 954 -6.92 -36.00 -64.69
N SER A 955 -6.34 -37.20 -64.78
CA SER A 955 -5.19 -37.60 -63.95
C SER A 955 -3.94 -36.75 -64.24
N ALA A 956 -3.67 -36.45 -65.51
CA ALA A 956 -2.55 -35.62 -65.91
C ALA A 956 -2.74 -34.13 -65.49
N VAL A 957 -3.96 -33.60 -65.58
CA VAL A 957 -4.30 -32.25 -65.10
C VAL A 957 -4.20 -32.16 -63.59
N HIS A 958 -4.61 -33.20 -62.87
CA HIS A 958 -4.53 -33.25 -61.41
C HIS A 958 -3.07 -33.24 -60.93
N ALA A 959 -2.18 -33.97 -61.61
CA ALA A 959 -0.75 -33.94 -61.33
C ALA A 959 -0.13 -32.55 -61.60
N ILE A 960 -0.53 -31.89 -62.70
CA ILE A 960 -0.14 -30.50 -62.98
C ILE A 960 -0.65 -29.55 -61.89
N GLY A 961 -1.88 -29.76 -61.41
CA GLY A 961 -2.47 -29.01 -60.31
C GLY A 961 -1.68 -29.10 -59.00
N GLY A 962 -1.21 -30.30 -58.62
CA GLY A 962 -0.36 -30.47 -57.44
C GLY A 962 1.00 -29.79 -57.58
N SER A 963 1.58 -29.84 -58.77
CA SER A 963 2.90 -29.23 -59.04
C SER A 963 2.85 -27.71 -59.05
N VAL A 964 1.85 -27.12 -59.72
CA VAL A 964 1.64 -25.67 -59.79
C VAL A 964 1.12 -25.12 -58.46
N GLY A 965 0.34 -25.93 -57.73
CA GLY A 965 -0.20 -25.59 -56.40
C GLY A 965 0.88 -25.35 -55.35
N SER A 966 2.03 -26.02 -55.48
CA SER A 966 3.19 -25.83 -54.58
C SER A 966 3.76 -24.40 -54.63
N PHE A 967 3.49 -23.64 -55.69
CA PHE A 967 3.94 -22.25 -55.88
C PHE A 967 2.81 -21.22 -55.74
N MET A 968 1.61 -21.66 -55.32
CA MET A 968 0.44 -20.81 -55.13
C MET A 968 0.09 -19.95 -56.36
N ALA A 969 0.27 -20.51 -57.56
CA ALA A 969 0.02 -19.83 -58.82
C ALA A 969 -1.48 -19.84 -59.19
N GLU A 970 -2.24 -18.90 -58.59
CA GLU A 970 -3.70 -18.82 -58.68
C GLU A 970 -4.25 -18.82 -60.12
N ALA A 971 -3.60 -18.10 -61.03
CA ALA A 971 -4.02 -18.03 -62.44
C ALA A 971 -3.91 -19.40 -63.14
N SER A 972 -2.86 -20.16 -62.85
CA SER A 972 -2.68 -21.51 -63.39
C SER A 972 -3.64 -22.50 -62.74
N LEU A 973 -3.86 -22.42 -61.42
CA LEU A 973 -4.82 -23.25 -60.70
C LEU A 973 -6.27 -23.04 -61.19
N ALA A 974 -6.65 -21.81 -61.53
CA ALA A 974 -7.98 -21.50 -62.07
C ALA A 974 -8.22 -22.17 -63.44
N VAL A 975 -7.19 -22.29 -64.27
CA VAL A 975 -7.28 -22.99 -65.57
C VAL A 975 -7.29 -24.52 -65.36
N VAL A 976 -6.47 -25.04 -64.44
CA VAL A 976 -6.46 -26.47 -64.04
C VAL A 976 -7.86 -26.90 -63.56
N ALA A 977 -8.49 -26.13 -62.67
CA ALA A 977 -9.82 -26.43 -62.13
C ALA A 977 -10.91 -26.48 -63.22
N ARG A 978 -10.83 -25.60 -64.23
CA ARG A 978 -11.73 -25.63 -65.40
C ARG A 978 -11.57 -26.91 -66.21
N ILE A 979 -10.33 -27.32 -66.49
CA ILE A 979 -10.06 -28.53 -67.26
C ILE A 979 -10.48 -29.78 -66.46
N GLU A 980 -10.21 -29.82 -65.14
CA GLU A 980 -10.67 -30.93 -64.29
C GLU A 980 -12.20 -31.05 -64.30
N THR A 981 -12.90 -29.93 -64.19
CA THR A 981 -14.38 -29.91 -64.18
C THR A 981 -14.96 -30.40 -65.51
N ARG A 982 -14.34 -30.03 -66.63
CA ARG A 982 -14.73 -30.53 -67.96
C ARG A 982 -14.44 -32.02 -68.14
N CYS A 983 -13.31 -32.51 -67.64
CA CYS A 983 -12.99 -33.94 -67.68
C CYS A 983 -13.94 -34.77 -66.81
N ARG A 984 -14.28 -34.30 -65.59
CA ARG A 984 -15.25 -34.98 -64.69
C ARG A 984 -16.68 -34.97 -65.21
N SER A 985 -17.08 -33.91 -65.93
CA SER A 985 -18.42 -33.80 -66.52
C SER A 985 -18.56 -34.49 -67.89
N GLY A 986 -17.48 -35.10 -68.40
CA GLY A 986 -17.49 -35.77 -69.70
C GLY A 986 -17.59 -34.82 -70.91
N ASN A 987 -17.37 -33.52 -70.71
CA ASN A 987 -17.57 -32.49 -71.73
C ASN A 987 -16.24 -32.13 -72.41
N SER A 988 -16.03 -32.61 -73.63
CA SER A 988 -14.81 -32.36 -74.41
C SER A 988 -14.78 -30.98 -75.10
N ASN A 989 -15.89 -30.25 -75.15
CA ASN A 989 -15.94 -28.92 -75.78
C ASN A 989 -15.22 -27.89 -74.90
N GLY A 990 -14.30 -27.12 -75.50
CA GLY A 990 -13.54 -26.08 -74.82
C GLY A 990 -12.20 -26.55 -74.21
N ILE A 991 -11.93 -27.87 -74.17
CA ILE A 991 -10.71 -28.40 -73.55
C ILE A 991 -9.46 -27.96 -74.32
N LYS A 992 -9.53 -27.84 -75.65
CA LYS A 992 -8.38 -27.40 -76.46
C LYS A 992 -8.03 -25.94 -76.21
N GLU A 993 -9.04 -25.08 -76.08
CA GLU A 993 -8.87 -23.67 -75.74
C GLU A 993 -8.35 -23.50 -74.29
N ASP A 994 -8.88 -24.28 -73.35
CA ASP A 994 -8.44 -24.28 -71.95
C ASP A 994 -7.00 -24.78 -71.81
N LEU A 995 -6.58 -25.78 -72.60
CA LEU A 995 -5.19 -26.24 -72.65
C LEU A 995 -4.25 -25.15 -73.17
N GLN A 996 -4.67 -24.39 -74.19
CA GLN A 996 -3.86 -23.30 -74.72
C GLN A 996 -3.68 -22.19 -73.67
N ALA A 997 -4.73 -21.88 -72.90
CA ALA A 997 -4.65 -20.98 -71.76
C ALA A 997 -3.74 -21.52 -70.65
N LEU A 998 -3.78 -22.83 -70.36
CA LEU A 998 -2.93 -23.46 -69.35
C LEU A 998 -1.45 -23.37 -69.72
N TRP A 999 -1.10 -23.59 -71.00
CA TRP A 999 0.29 -23.46 -71.45
C TRP A 999 0.83 -22.05 -71.31
N VAL A 1000 0.02 -21.03 -71.62
CA VAL A 1000 0.43 -19.63 -71.45
C VAL A 1000 0.70 -19.29 -69.99
N GLU A 1001 -0.15 -19.76 -69.07
CA GLU A 1001 0.04 -19.49 -67.63
C GLU A 1001 1.19 -20.30 -67.03
N MET A 1002 1.40 -21.54 -67.46
CA MET A 1002 2.57 -22.33 -67.04
C MET A 1002 3.89 -21.77 -67.57
N ASP A 1003 3.91 -21.21 -68.80
CA ASP A 1003 5.10 -20.54 -69.35
C ASP A 1003 5.43 -19.25 -68.58
N ARG A 1004 4.40 -18.50 -68.17
CA ARG A 1004 4.56 -17.32 -67.29
C ARG A 1004 5.11 -17.70 -65.92
N LEU A 1005 4.59 -18.78 -65.32
CA LEU A 1005 5.07 -19.30 -64.05
C LEU A 1005 6.52 -19.77 -64.15
N ALA A 1006 6.86 -20.55 -65.19
CA ALA A 1006 8.23 -21.01 -65.41
C ALA A 1006 9.21 -19.84 -65.59
N THR A 1007 8.80 -18.78 -66.28
CA THR A 1007 9.61 -17.56 -66.45
C THR A 1007 9.83 -16.85 -65.11
N ALA A 1008 8.79 -16.70 -64.28
CA ALA A 1008 8.86 -16.06 -62.96
C ALA A 1008 9.71 -16.86 -61.97
N LEU A 1009 9.56 -18.19 -61.95
CA LEU A 1009 10.36 -19.07 -61.10
C LEU A 1009 11.83 -19.14 -61.57
N GLY A 1010 12.06 -19.05 -62.88
CA GLY A 1010 13.40 -18.93 -63.45
C GLY A 1010 14.11 -17.64 -63.05
N SER A 1011 13.40 -16.51 -62.96
CA SER A 1011 14.00 -15.26 -62.44
C SER A 1011 14.35 -15.34 -60.95
N ILE A 1012 13.57 -16.07 -60.13
CA ILE A 1012 13.88 -16.30 -58.71
C ILE A 1012 15.18 -17.11 -58.56
N LEU A 1013 15.39 -18.11 -59.43
CA LEU A 1013 16.65 -18.86 -59.50
C LEU A 1013 17.83 -18.01 -60.00
N HIS A 1014 17.62 -17.07 -60.92
CA HIS A 1014 18.69 -16.22 -61.47
C HIS A 1014 19.08 -15.02 -60.58
N GLU A 1015 18.14 -14.33 -59.93
CA GLU A 1015 18.48 -13.24 -58.98
C GLU A 1015 19.23 -13.74 -57.74
N HIS A 1016 19.04 -15.01 -57.38
CA HIS A 1016 19.81 -15.67 -56.32
C HIS A 1016 21.10 -16.34 -56.81
N GLY A 1017 21.38 -16.28 -58.11
CA GLY A 1017 22.60 -16.80 -58.76
C GLY A 1017 23.55 -15.72 -59.29
N GLU A 1018 23.07 -14.49 -59.55
CA GLU A 1018 23.91 -13.39 -60.06
C GLU A 1018 24.60 -12.56 -58.96
N THR A 1019 24.38 -12.84 -57.67
CA THR A 1019 25.18 -12.25 -56.58
C THR A 1019 26.52 -12.95 -56.34
N THR A 1020 26.90 -13.96 -57.15
CA THR A 1020 28.27 -14.51 -57.18
C THR A 1020 28.68 -15.06 -58.57
N GLY A 1021 29.10 -14.16 -59.49
CA GLY A 1021 30.13 -14.32 -60.54
C GLY A 1021 29.82 -15.26 -61.73
N SER A 1022 29.77 -14.85 -63.01
CA SER A 1022 30.65 -13.94 -63.74
C SER A 1022 29.96 -13.51 -65.04
N SER A 1023 30.46 -12.45 -65.68
CA SER A 1023 30.61 -12.49 -67.13
C SER A 1023 31.38 -13.77 -67.50
N ALA A 1024 30.68 -14.85 -67.84
CA ALA A 1024 31.08 -15.91 -68.77
C ALA A 1024 30.04 -17.03 -68.77
#